data_AF-A0A0E2Q127-F1
#
_entry.id   AF-A0A0E2Q127-F1
#
_cell.length_a   1.000
_cell.length_b   1.000
_cell.length_c   1.000
_cell.angle_alpha   90.00
_cell.angle_beta   90.00
_cell.angle_gamma   90.00
#
_symmetry.space_group_name_H-M   'P 1'
#
loop_
_entity.id
_entity.type
_entity.pdbx_description
1 polymer ?
#
loop_
_entity_poly.entity_id
_entity_poly.type
_entity_poly.pdbx_seq_one_letter_code
_entity_poly.pdbx_strand_id
1 'polypeptide(L)'
;MHLSLALLVLLLSLILSNVINRIFPRLPLPLIQIIFGVGIGFLLKGEVFELETELFLAFIIAPLLFREGEESDITSILRNWKLILFLIFPVIFVSTLGIGYLAKAVLPASVPLSACLALGAALGPTDFVAYSAISKRFSFPKWISYILQGEGLLNDASGLVAFRVAVTALTTGSFSLLDASWNLVISVIGGFLVGLITALLNRLFLTILDNMDAADVTGALLLELVLPISSYFVAEEIHVSGIIAVVVAGISLASRFKKITVFDAKLDSVSHTIWGTITFVLNGMVFFLLGTELPTLATPVLSSSTYDTLWMLLAIVLLTAIMFGIRFVMISAVLAQRAWRTKRSLKKIWKVATILTFSGVKGTVSIATILLLPVANMTALEHSLLTFTVAGVTLLSFLIGILILPRLATGPAHTTNHYMQIAILNDVVRELEKDLKQSANQGAVYATIDNYNQRLEDLILEQESNDIKEELANIRIMIMEIESEGLEYAYKKGKISELEYNLYQRYIKGLERRINRGFVSSLSYASAVFVLGLRRILHLAFTFKFRFEQEENRQGPRLTEENRDHMTELYLTNTEQVLEALSNLEGVYNSDLLSYLKRSRIREAEIIQSGAFVERVITHLNPDYVDEMLRGYFLERKIIIEYEQAGRISSRYARQLRKEVNTLENYSLKETSNTLIYDMINLARRGA
;
A
#
# COMPACT_ATOMS: atom_id res chain seq x y z
N MET A 1 -1.03 24.74 -19.82
CA MET A 1 -1.20 24.87 -18.34
C MET A 1 0.17 25.07 -17.65
N HIS A 2 0.31 25.85 -16.57
CA HIS A 2 1.59 25.91 -15.84
C HIS A 2 1.92 24.52 -15.25
N LEU A 3 3.15 24.02 -15.48
CA LEU A 3 3.64 22.70 -15.01
C LEU A 3 3.31 22.44 -13.52
N SER A 4 3.33 23.50 -12.71
CA SER A 4 2.98 23.48 -11.28
C SER A 4 1.53 23.05 -11.00
N LEU A 5 0.55 23.55 -11.75
CA LEU A 5 -0.85 23.16 -11.58
C LEU A 5 -1.07 21.71 -11.99
N ALA A 6 -0.34 21.28 -13.02
CA ALA A 6 -0.44 19.95 -13.57
C ALA A 6 0.11 18.90 -12.59
N LEU A 7 1.25 19.20 -11.96
CA LEU A 7 1.80 18.39 -10.87
C LEU A 7 0.85 18.32 -9.67
N LEU A 8 0.20 19.43 -9.31
CA LEU A 8 -0.74 19.47 -8.18
C LEU A 8 -2.00 18.62 -8.46
N VAL A 9 -2.55 18.69 -9.67
CA VAL A 9 -3.65 17.84 -10.12
C VAL A 9 -3.26 16.36 -10.07
N LEU A 10 -2.05 16.02 -10.51
CA LEU A 10 -1.52 14.67 -10.43
C LEU A 10 -1.47 14.20 -8.98
N LEU A 11 -0.83 14.95 -8.08
CA LEU A 11 -0.68 14.56 -6.67
C LEU A 11 -2.04 14.40 -5.96
N LEU A 12 -2.98 15.32 -6.20
CA LEU A 12 -4.35 15.21 -5.69
C LEU A 12 -5.06 13.97 -6.24
N SER A 13 -4.89 13.66 -7.53
CA SER A 13 -5.45 12.46 -8.14
C SER A 13 -4.90 11.19 -7.48
N LEU A 14 -3.60 11.13 -7.19
CA LEU A 14 -3.00 9.99 -6.49
C LEU A 14 -3.57 9.82 -5.07
N ILE A 15 -3.72 10.91 -4.32
CA ILE A 15 -4.34 10.88 -2.98
C ILE A 15 -5.78 10.38 -3.08
N LEU A 16 -6.57 10.93 -4.00
CA LEU A 16 -7.97 10.56 -4.18
C LEU A 16 -8.12 9.10 -4.64
N SER A 17 -7.23 8.62 -5.51
CA SER A 17 -7.18 7.22 -5.95
C SER A 17 -6.96 6.25 -4.79
N ASN A 18 -6.13 6.63 -3.80
CA ASN A 18 -5.90 5.83 -2.61
C ASN A 18 -7.12 5.79 -1.69
N VAL A 19 -7.78 6.94 -1.50
CA VAL A 19 -9.03 7.02 -0.72
C VAL A 19 -10.12 6.16 -1.36
N ILE A 20 -10.29 6.24 -2.67
CA ILE A 20 -11.27 5.42 -3.41
C ILE A 20 -10.91 3.93 -3.32
N ASN A 21 -9.62 3.57 -3.39
CA ASN A 21 -9.22 2.18 -3.21
C ASN A 21 -9.61 1.62 -1.83
N ARG A 22 -9.57 2.47 -0.80
CA ARG A 22 -10.00 2.08 0.55
C ARG A 22 -11.51 1.89 0.66
N ILE A 23 -12.29 2.67 -0.09
CA ILE A 23 -13.76 2.56 -0.15
C ILE A 23 -14.19 1.36 -1.01
N PHE A 24 -13.52 1.15 -2.16
CA PHE A 24 -13.79 0.09 -3.11
C PHE A 24 -12.59 -0.87 -3.25
N PRO A 25 -12.32 -1.72 -2.23
CA PRO A 25 -11.14 -2.57 -2.20
C PRO A 25 -11.11 -3.64 -3.30
N ARG A 26 -12.18 -3.83 -4.07
CA ARG A 26 -12.23 -4.79 -5.19
C ARG A 26 -11.47 -4.31 -6.43
N LEU A 27 -11.24 -3.00 -6.58
CA LEU A 27 -10.53 -2.45 -7.73
C LEU A 27 -9.03 -2.33 -7.44
N PRO A 28 -8.13 -2.74 -8.35
CA PRO A 28 -6.70 -2.45 -8.19
C PRO A 28 -6.39 -0.96 -8.31
N LEU A 29 -5.48 -0.46 -7.48
CA LEU A 29 -5.02 0.93 -7.48
C LEU A 29 -4.63 1.47 -8.88
N PRO A 30 -3.81 0.75 -9.67
CA PRO A 30 -3.44 1.20 -11.02
C PRO A 30 -4.64 1.47 -11.93
N LEU A 31 -5.70 0.66 -11.85
CA LEU A 31 -6.89 0.82 -12.68
C LEU A 31 -7.60 2.14 -12.35
N ILE A 32 -7.70 2.49 -11.06
CA ILE A 32 -8.28 3.75 -10.61
C ILE A 32 -7.45 4.94 -11.13
N GLN A 33 -6.12 4.81 -11.10
CA GLN A 33 -5.19 5.85 -11.59
C GLN A 33 -5.31 6.07 -13.10
N ILE A 34 -5.41 5.00 -13.90
CA ILE A 34 -5.65 5.09 -15.35
C ILE A 34 -6.98 5.80 -15.63
N ILE A 35 -8.07 5.42 -14.94
CA ILE A 35 -9.39 6.03 -15.14
C ILE A 35 -9.35 7.53 -14.83
N PHE A 36 -8.68 7.93 -13.76
CA PHE A 36 -8.50 9.36 -13.45
C PHE A 36 -7.66 10.08 -14.50
N GLY A 37 -6.57 9.47 -14.95
CA GLY A 37 -5.74 10.01 -16.03
C GLY A 37 -6.57 10.24 -17.29
N VAL A 38 -7.38 9.26 -17.72
CA VAL A 38 -8.27 9.37 -18.88
C VAL A 38 -9.27 10.52 -18.71
N GLY A 39 -9.92 10.61 -17.55
CA GLY A 39 -10.88 11.68 -17.27
C GLY A 39 -10.27 13.08 -17.33
N ILE A 40 -9.05 13.24 -16.81
CA ILE A 40 -8.30 14.49 -16.86
C ILE A 40 -7.79 14.78 -18.28
N GLY A 41 -7.31 13.77 -19.00
CA GLY A 41 -6.87 13.90 -20.39
C GLY A 41 -7.96 14.45 -21.30
N PHE A 42 -9.21 13.99 -21.13
CA PHE A 42 -10.37 14.57 -21.81
C PHE A 42 -10.67 16.01 -21.39
N LEU A 43 -10.61 16.30 -20.09
CA LEU A 43 -10.91 17.64 -19.55
C LEU A 43 -9.91 18.69 -20.03
N LEU A 44 -8.63 18.31 -20.16
CA LEU A 44 -7.53 19.16 -20.61
C LEU A 44 -7.35 19.21 -22.13
N LYS A 45 -8.25 18.56 -22.91
CA LYS A 45 -8.22 18.53 -24.39
C LYS A 45 -6.86 18.12 -24.98
N GLY A 46 -6.07 17.34 -24.24
CA GLY A 46 -4.76 16.92 -24.72
C GLY A 46 -3.69 18.00 -24.76
N GLU A 47 -3.80 19.11 -24.03
CA GLU A 47 -2.60 19.87 -23.63
C GLU A 47 -1.84 19.03 -22.59
N VAL A 48 -1.15 17.98 -23.07
CA VAL A 48 -0.46 17.02 -22.21
C VAL A 48 0.89 17.55 -21.76
N PHE A 49 1.39 16.96 -20.70
CA PHE A 49 2.77 17.08 -20.29
C PHE A 49 3.68 16.57 -21.42
N GLU A 50 4.36 17.45 -22.13
CA GLU A 50 5.52 17.06 -22.95
C GLU A 50 6.66 16.68 -21.99
N LEU A 51 6.61 15.45 -21.48
CA LEU A 51 7.72 14.88 -20.72
C LEU A 51 8.75 14.36 -21.70
N GLU A 52 9.94 14.98 -21.68
CA GLU A 52 11.09 14.43 -22.38
C GLU A 52 11.31 12.99 -21.93
N THR A 53 11.40 12.07 -22.90
CA THR A 53 11.43 10.64 -22.61
C THR A 53 12.66 10.24 -21.79
N GLU A 54 13.78 10.93 -21.99
CA GLU A 54 15.00 10.75 -21.18
C GLU A 54 14.77 11.11 -19.72
N LEU A 55 14.07 12.21 -19.43
CA LEU A 55 13.69 12.60 -18.07
C LEU A 55 12.70 11.61 -17.45
N PHE A 56 11.75 11.11 -18.23
CA PHE A 56 10.83 10.06 -17.77
C PHE A 56 11.58 8.79 -17.37
N LEU A 57 12.52 8.33 -18.19
CA LEU A 57 13.34 7.16 -17.88
C LEU A 57 14.24 7.41 -16.65
N ALA A 58 14.88 8.58 -16.56
CA ALA A 58 15.83 8.91 -15.50
C ALA A 58 15.18 9.15 -14.12
N PHE A 59 14.04 9.83 -14.07
CA PHE A 59 13.42 10.25 -12.81
C PHE A 59 12.27 9.35 -12.34
N ILE A 60 11.69 8.55 -13.23
CA ILE A 60 10.57 7.66 -12.89
C ILE A 60 11.00 6.20 -12.97
N ILE A 61 11.47 5.75 -14.12
CA ILE A 61 11.77 4.32 -14.33
C ILE A 61 13.04 3.90 -13.58
N ALA A 62 14.12 4.68 -13.67
CA ALA A 62 15.38 4.33 -13.00
C ALA A 62 15.22 4.17 -11.47
N PRO A 63 14.59 5.09 -10.72
CA PRO A 63 14.39 4.89 -9.28
C PRO A 63 13.49 3.68 -8.96
N LEU A 64 12.47 3.41 -9.77
CA LEU A 64 11.63 2.21 -9.61
C LEU A 64 12.46 0.93 -9.77
N LEU A 65 13.25 0.83 -10.85
CA LEU A 65 14.09 -0.33 -11.13
C LEU A 65 15.24 -0.51 -10.13
N PHE A 66 15.82 0.59 -9.65
CA PHE A 66 16.79 0.57 -8.57
C PHE A 66 16.19 -0.06 -7.31
N ARG A 67 15.01 0.41 -6.91
CA ARG A 67 14.33 -0.08 -5.71
C ARG A 67 13.92 -1.54 -5.86
N GLU A 68 13.41 -1.92 -7.02
CA GLU A 68 13.09 -3.32 -7.32
C GLU A 68 14.35 -4.21 -7.25
N GLY A 69 15.49 -3.72 -7.74
CA GLY A 69 16.78 -4.42 -7.68
C GLY A 69 17.28 -4.59 -6.24
N GLU A 70 17.15 -3.55 -5.42
CA GLU A 70 17.53 -3.55 -4.01
C GLU A 70 16.68 -4.50 -3.16
N GLU A 71 15.37 -4.54 -3.38
CA GLU A 71 14.43 -5.44 -2.68
C GLU A 71 14.50 -6.89 -3.21
N SER A 72 15.17 -7.11 -4.34
CA SER A 72 15.14 -8.40 -5.03
C SER A 72 15.82 -9.51 -4.22
N ASP A 73 15.18 -10.69 -4.21
CA ASP A 73 15.83 -11.88 -3.66
C ASP A 73 16.77 -12.52 -4.71
N ILE A 74 17.94 -11.90 -4.93
CA ILE A 74 18.99 -12.36 -5.85
C ILE A 74 19.30 -13.85 -5.67
N THR A 75 19.42 -14.38 -4.46
CA THR A 75 19.70 -15.81 -4.24
C THR A 75 18.60 -16.72 -4.80
N SER A 76 17.35 -16.31 -4.67
CA SER A 76 16.19 -17.03 -5.21
C SER A 76 16.00 -16.83 -6.71
N ILE A 77 16.34 -15.64 -7.24
CA ILE A 77 16.40 -15.31 -8.67
C ILE A 77 17.46 -16.18 -9.35
N LEU A 78 18.68 -16.21 -8.82
CA LEU A 78 19.79 -17.01 -9.32
C LEU A 78 19.48 -18.50 -9.30
N ARG A 79 18.64 -19.00 -8.39
CA ARG A 79 18.18 -20.40 -8.44
C ARG A 79 17.36 -20.72 -9.70
N ASN A 80 16.71 -19.72 -10.29
CA ASN A 80 15.87 -19.85 -11.48
C ASN A 80 16.45 -19.17 -12.73
N TRP A 81 17.74 -18.80 -12.71
CA TRP A 81 18.41 -18.00 -13.75
C TRP A 81 18.21 -18.51 -15.18
N LYS A 82 18.20 -19.83 -15.40
CA LYS A 82 18.01 -20.42 -16.73
C LYS A 82 16.65 -20.07 -17.35
N LEU A 83 15.59 -20.06 -16.54
CA LEU A 83 14.26 -19.71 -17.02
C LEU A 83 14.13 -18.21 -17.23
N ILE A 84 14.75 -17.41 -16.36
CA ILE A 84 14.77 -15.95 -16.46
C ILE A 84 15.51 -15.51 -17.73
N LEU A 85 16.71 -16.05 -18.01
CA LEU A 85 17.42 -15.78 -19.27
C LEU A 85 16.62 -16.22 -20.50
N PHE A 86 15.89 -17.32 -20.42
CA PHE A 86 15.02 -17.76 -21.51
C PHE A 86 13.86 -16.78 -21.77
N LEU A 87 13.28 -16.20 -20.71
CA LEU A 87 12.24 -15.17 -20.81
C LEU A 87 12.78 -13.84 -21.36
N ILE A 88 13.99 -13.46 -20.98
CA ILE A 88 14.58 -12.17 -21.37
C ILE A 88 15.16 -12.20 -22.80
N PHE A 89 15.75 -13.31 -23.25
CA PHE A 89 16.38 -13.32 -24.59
C PHE A 89 15.48 -13.98 -25.65
N PRO A 90 15.31 -15.33 -25.66
CA PRO A 90 14.44 -16.00 -26.64
C PRO A 90 13.02 -15.47 -26.71
N VAL A 91 12.36 -15.28 -25.57
CA VAL A 91 10.93 -14.90 -25.58
C VAL A 91 10.74 -13.47 -26.07
N ILE A 92 11.58 -12.50 -25.68
CA ILE A 92 11.53 -11.16 -26.28
C ILE A 92 11.77 -11.25 -27.77
N PHE A 93 12.85 -11.89 -28.21
CA PHE A 93 13.20 -11.95 -29.63
C PHE A 93 12.09 -12.55 -30.50
N VAL A 94 11.53 -13.69 -30.08
CA VAL A 94 10.41 -14.33 -30.78
C VAL A 94 9.14 -13.48 -30.70
N SER A 95 8.88 -12.81 -29.57
CA SER A 95 7.72 -11.91 -29.44
C SER A 95 7.87 -10.68 -30.33
N THR A 96 9.04 -10.07 -30.39
CA THR A 96 9.33 -8.91 -31.24
C THR A 96 9.12 -9.23 -32.72
N LEU A 97 9.67 -10.36 -33.19
CA LEU A 97 9.46 -10.81 -34.56
C LEU A 97 7.99 -11.18 -34.79
N GLY A 98 7.40 -12.02 -33.93
CA GLY A 98 6.03 -12.50 -34.09
C GLY A 98 4.99 -11.38 -34.10
N ILE A 99 5.08 -10.46 -33.12
CA ILE A 99 4.20 -9.29 -33.03
C ILE A 99 4.50 -8.32 -34.16
N GLY A 100 5.76 -8.07 -34.52
CA GLY A 100 6.10 -7.14 -35.58
C GLY A 100 5.66 -7.58 -36.97
N TYR A 101 5.83 -8.86 -37.33
CA TYR A 101 5.30 -9.40 -38.58
C TYR A 101 3.78 -9.40 -38.61
N LEU A 102 3.14 -9.76 -37.50
CA LEU A 102 1.69 -9.69 -37.38
C LEU A 102 1.17 -8.25 -37.50
N ALA A 103 1.83 -7.30 -36.85
CA ALA A 103 1.50 -5.89 -36.97
C ALA A 103 1.65 -5.42 -38.41
N LYS A 104 2.69 -5.84 -39.15
CA LYS A 104 2.80 -5.53 -40.58
C LYS A 104 1.67 -6.12 -41.44
N ALA A 105 1.13 -7.28 -41.05
CA ALA A 105 0.02 -7.91 -41.76
C ALA A 105 -1.34 -7.27 -41.47
N VAL A 106 -1.53 -6.70 -40.26
CA VAL A 106 -2.82 -6.18 -39.80
C VAL A 106 -2.90 -4.64 -39.90
N LEU A 107 -1.77 -3.94 -39.74
CA LEU A 107 -1.69 -2.49 -39.92
C LEU A 107 -1.59 -2.14 -41.42
N PRO A 108 -1.87 -0.88 -41.80
CA PRO A 108 -1.83 -0.43 -43.19
C PRO A 108 -0.50 -0.74 -43.89
N ALA A 109 -0.57 -1.05 -45.18
CA ALA A 109 0.59 -1.44 -45.98
C ALA A 109 1.68 -0.35 -46.06
N SER A 110 1.34 0.91 -45.81
CA SER A 110 2.27 2.04 -45.80
C SER A 110 3.26 2.02 -44.63
N VAL A 111 2.91 1.38 -43.50
CA VAL A 111 3.78 1.32 -42.31
C VAL A 111 4.99 0.42 -42.58
N PRO A 112 6.23 0.91 -42.42
CA PRO A 112 7.44 0.09 -42.65
C PRO A 112 7.53 -1.10 -41.69
N LEU A 113 8.06 -2.24 -42.17
CA LEU A 113 8.26 -3.44 -41.33
C LEU A 113 9.14 -3.14 -40.11
N SER A 114 10.17 -2.30 -40.26
CA SER A 114 11.05 -1.87 -39.17
C SER A 114 10.30 -1.11 -38.07
N ALA A 115 9.29 -0.30 -38.42
CA ALA A 115 8.43 0.37 -37.44
C ALA A 115 7.50 -0.63 -36.72
N CYS A 116 6.98 -1.64 -37.44
CA CYS A 116 6.23 -2.73 -36.81
C CYS A 116 7.10 -3.60 -35.89
N LEU A 117 8.35 -3.86 -36.26
CA LEU A 117 9.33 -4.54 -35.40
C LEU A 117 9.67 -3.70 -34.16
N ALA A 118 9.75 -2.38 -34.29
CA ALA A 118 9.91 -1.47 -33.16
C ALA A 118 8.70 -1.55 -32.22
N LEU A 119 7.47 -1.61 -32.75
CA LEU A 119 6.27 -1.88 -31.97
C LEU A 119 6.35 -3.23 -31.23
N GLY A 120 6.79 -4.29 -31.91
CA GLY A 120 7.01 -5.59 -31.28
C GLY A 120 8.09 -5.58 -30.19
N ALA A 121 9.13 -4.75 -30.34
CA ALA A 121 10.18 -4.58 -29.35
C ALA A 121 9.71 -3.76 -28.14
N ALA A 122 8.94 -2.69 -28.35
CA ALA A 122 8.32 -1.91 -27.29
C ALA A 122 7.34 -2.76 -26.46
N LEU A 123 6.60 -3.66 -27.12
CA LEU A 123 5.74 -4.65 -26.47
C LEU A 123 6.50 -5.90 -26.00
N GLY A 124 7.82 -5.97 -26.09
CA GLY A 124 8.64 -7.09 -25.62
C GLY A 124 8.75 -7.14 -24.08
N PRO A 125 9.14 -6.04 -23.42
CA PRO A 125 9.20 -5.90 -21.97
C PRO A 125 7.91 -6.26 -21.24
N THR A 126 8.02 -6.76 -20.02
CA THR A 126 6.89 -7.07 -19.13
C THR A 126 7.09 -6.44 -17.79
N ASP A 127 6.00 -5.97 -17.22
CA ASP A 127 5.98 -5.22 -15.98
C ASP A 127 5.50 -6.10 -14.81
N PHE A 128 6.27 -6.11 -13.72
CA PHE A 128 5.96 -6.84 -12.50
C PHE A 128 4.83 -6.20 -11.69
N VAL A 129 4.53 -4.91 -11.93
CA VAL A 129 3.63 -4.11 -11.10
C VAL A 129 2.21 -4.68 -11.04
N ALA A 130 1.67 -5.18 -12.15
CA ALA A 130 0.33 -5.79 -12.20
C ALA A 130 0.23 -7.01 -11.28
N TYR A 131 1.22 -7.91 -11.34
CA TYR A 131 1.29 -9.07 -10.46
C TYR A 131 1.49 -8.62 -9.01
N SER A 132 2.40 -7.68 -8.74
CA SER A 132 2.66 -7.15 -7.39
C SER A 132 1.38 -6.62 -6.74
N ALA A 133 0.60 -5.80 -7.47
CA ALA A 133 -0.67 -5.23 -6.98
C ALA A 133 -1.70 -6.31 -6.59
N ILE A 134 -1.77 -7.41 -7.33
CA ILE A 134 -2.75 -8.50 -7.11
C ILE A 134 -2.24 -9.49 -6.06
N SER A 135 -0.92 -9.73 -6.01
CA SER A 135 -0.27 -10.63 -5.05
C SER A 135 -0.42 -10.19 -3.59
N LYS A 136 -0.69 -8.89 -3.35
CA LYS A 136 -1.05 -8.36 -2.03
C LYS A 136 -2.39 -8.90 -1.53
N ARG A 137 -3.32 -9.26 -2.43
CA ARG A 137 -4.68 -9.69 -2.10
C ARG A 137 -4.89 -11.20 -2.28
N PHE A 138 -4.12 -11.81 -3.16
CA PHE A 138 -4.25 -13.21 -3.53
C PHE A 138 -2.93 -13.96 -3.34
N SER A 139 -3.03 -15.19 -2.83
CA SER A 139 -1.86 -16.02 -2.59
C SER A 139 -1.40 -16.72 -3.88
N PHE A 140 -0.10 -16.59 -4.16
CA PHE A 140 0.58 -17.26 -5.26
C PHE A 140 1.87 -17.94 -4.74
N PRO A 141 2.36 -18.99 -5.42
CA PRO A 141 3.65 -19.60 -5.08
C PRO A 141 4.80 -18.57 -5.14
N LYS A 142 5.51 -18.37 -4.02
CA LYS A 142 6.57 -17.33 -3.89
C LYS A 142 7.64 -17.39 -4.97
N TRP A 143 7.99 -18.58 -5.45
CA TRP A 143 9.00 -18.75 -6.48
C TRP A 143 8.60 -18.16 -7.85
N ILE A 144 7.29 -18.02 -8.12
CA ILE A 144 6.79 -17.30 -9.31
C ILE A 144 7.10 -15.81 -9.19
N SER A 145 6.90 -15.23 -8.01
CA SER A 145 7.27 -13.83 -7.74
C SER A 145 8.75 -13.57 -8.03
N TYR A 146 9.65 -14.47 -7.61
CA TYR A 146 11.08 -14.32 -7.86
C TYR A 146 11.43 -14.38 -9.36
N ILE A 147 10.73 -15.21 -10.14
CA ILE A 147 10.95 -15.27 -11.59
C ILE A 147 10.46 -13.98 -12.26
N LEU A 148 9.27 -13.53 -11.93
CA LEU A 148 8.69 -12.32 -12.53
C LEU A 148 9.47 -11.06 -12.13
N GLN A 149 9.94 -10.99 -10.88
CA GLN A 149 10.80 -9.90 -10.42
C GLN A 149 12.14 -9.91 -11.17
N GLY A 150 12.78 -11.08 -11.32
CA GLY A 150 14.02 -11.20 -12.11
C GLY A 150 13.82 -10.95 -13.61
N GLU A 151 12.65 -11.27 -14.15
CA GLU A 151 12.26 -10.94 -15.52
C GLU A 151 12.10 -9.43 -15.68
N GLY A 152 11.26 -8.76 -14.87
CA GLY A 152 11.02 -7.32 -14.96
C GLY A 152 12.31 -6.49 -14.91
N LEU A 153 13.21 -6.82 -13.97
CA LEU A 153 14.49 -6.13 -13.80
C LEU A 153 15.39 -6.09 -15.05
N LEU A 154 15.34 -7.10 -15.91
CA LEU A 154 16.27 -7.25 -17.04
C LEU A 154 15.58 -7.15 -18.41
N ASN A 155 14.26 -7.34 -18.44
CA ASN A 155 13.46 -7.35 -19.67
C ASN A 155 13.37 -5.95 -20.28
N ASP A 156 13.27 -4.90 -19.46
CA ASP A 156 13.22 -3.50 -19.92
C ASP A 156 14.45 -3.11 -20.74
N ALA A 157 15.65 -3.46 -20.26
CA ALA A 157 16.89 -3.21 -20.98
C ALA A 157 16.94 -3.99 -22.30
N SER A 158 16.54 -5.26 -22.28
CA SER A 158 16.60 -6.13 -23.47
C SER A 158 15.60 -5.69 -24.55
N GLY A 159 14.41 -5.26 -24.16
CA GLY A 159 13.42 -4.70 -25.08
C GLY A 159 13.81 -3.35 -25.66
N LEU A 160 14.39 -2.46 -24.86
CA LEU A 160 14.91 -1.17 -25.36
C LEU A 160 16.02 -1.37 -26.39
N VAL A 161 16.90 -2.36 -26.20
CA VAL A 161 17.92 -2.67 -27.20
C VAL A 161 17.30 -3.21 -28.49
N ALA A 162 16.36 -4.16 -28.39
CA ALA A 162 15.63 -4.65 -29.57
C ALA A 162 14.93 -3.51 -30.31
N PHE A 163 14.40 -2.52 -29.58
CA PHE A 163 13.79 -1.32 -30.12
C PHE A 163 14.80 -0.44 -30.85
N ARG A 164 15.95 -0.13 -30.23
CA ARG A 164 17.03 0.66 -30.87
C ARG A 164 17.46 0.01 -32.19
N VAL A 165 17.60 -1.31 -32.24
CA VAL A 165 17.94 -2.04 -33.47
C VAL A 165 16.86 -1.87 -34.55
N ALA A 166 15.59 -1.97 -34.19
CA ALA A 166 14.49 -1.75 -35.11
C ALA A 166 14.43 -0.30 -35.64
N VAL A 167 14.72 0.68 -34.77
CA VAL A 167 14.81 2.10 -35.14
C VAL A 167 16.02 2.40 -36.02
N THR A 168 17.17 1.80 -35.76
CA THR A 168 18.35 1.92 -36.64
C THR A 168 18.05 1.37 -38.03
N ALA A 169 17.37 0.22 -38.11
CA ALA A 169 16.92 -0.33 -39.39
C ALA A 169 15.91 0.58 -40.10
N LEU A 170 15.01 1.24 -39.36
CA LEU A 170 14.06 2.22 -39.89
C LEU A 170 14.72 3.50 -40.42
N THR A 171 15.79 3.96 -39.78
CA THR A 171 16.45 5.23 -40.11
C THR A 171 17.52 5.10 -41.18
N THR A 172 18.29 4.01 -41.15
CA THR A 172 19.42 3.79 -42.07
C THR A 172 19.08 2.92 -43.27
N GLY A 173 17.96 2.17 -43.21
CA GLY A 173 17.62 1.15 -44.22
C GLY A 173 18.58 -0.04 -44.26
N SER A 174 19.60 -0.04 -43.41
CA SER A 174 20.62 -1.09 -43.31
C SER A 174 20.44 -1.86 -42.01
N PHE A 175 20.53 -3.19 -42.10
CA PHE A 175 20.45 -4.08 -40.95
C PHE A 175 21.75 -4.87 -40.84
N SER A 176 22.55 -4.57 -39.83
CA SER A 176 23.71 -5.38 -39.46
C SER A 176 23.44 -6.08 -38.13
N LEU A 177 23.10 -7.36 -38.20
CA LEU A 177 22.88 -8.20 -37.02
C LEU A 177 24.13 -8.28 -36.15
N LEU A 178 25.32 -8.31 -36.78
CA LEU A 178 26.61 -8.41 -36.08
C LEU A 178 26.93 -7.12 -35.31
N ASP A 179 26.82 -5.95 -35.94
CA ASP A 179 27.11 -4.68 -35.28
C ASP A 179 26.09 -4.38 -34.17
N ALA A 180 24.81 -4.69 -34.42
CA ALA A 180 23.76 -4.60 -33.41
C ALA A 180 24.04 -5.51 -32.20
N SER A 181 24.46 -6.76 -32.45
CA SER A 181 24.77 -7.71 -31.39
C SER A 181 26.03 -7.30 -30.60
N TRP A 182 27.04 -6.76 -31.28
CA TRP A 182 28.28 -6.29 -30.65
C TRP A 182 28.05 -5.04 -29.79
N ASN A 183 27.31 -4.05 -30.32
CA ASN A 183 26.93 -2.85 -29.58
C ASN A 183 26.05 -3.18 -28.37
N LEU A 184 25.16 -4.18 -28.50
CA LEU A 184 24.38 -4.70 -27.37
C LEU A 184 25.28 -5.23 -26.27
N VAL A 185 26.25 -6.09 -26.61
CA VAL A 185 27.18 -6.68 -25.63
C VAL A 185 27.97 -5.59 -24.92
N ILE A 186 28.49 -4.60 -25.66
CA ILE A 186 29.21 -3.45 -25.09
C ILE A 186 28.29 -2.65 -24.15
N SER A 187 27.06 -2.35 -24.58
CA SER A 187 26.10 -1.57 -23.79
C SER A 187 25.72 -2.28 -22.48
N VAL A 188 25.53 -3.60 -22.52
CA VAL A 188 25.22 -4.44 -21.35
C VAL A 188 26.41 -4.51 -20.39
N ILE A 189 27.61 -4.82 -20.88
CA ILE A 189 28.82 -4.93 -20.05
C ILE A 189 29.19 -3.56 -19.46
N GLY A 190 29.11 -2.50 -20.28
CA GLY A 190 29.36 -1.13 -19.86
C GLY A 190 28.38 -0.68 -18.78
N GLY A 191 27.08 -0.89 -18.98
CA GLY A 191 26.07 -0.60 -17.95
C GLY A 191 26.33 -1.37 -16.66
N PHE A 192 26.66 -2.67 -16.76
CA PHE A 192 27.01 -3.49 -15.60
C PHE A 192 28.22 -2.94 -14.83
N LEU A 193 29.28 -2.54 -15.52
CA LEU A 193 30.47 -1.95 -14.89
C LEU A 193 30.15 -0.61 -14.22
N VAL A 194 29.39 0.28 -14.88
CA VAL A 194 28.96 1.55 -14.28
C VAL A 194 28.17 1.32 -13.01
N GLY A 195 27.20 0.40 -13.03
CA GLY A 195 26.39 0.07 -11.85
C GLY A 195 27.21 -0.48 -10.67
N LEU A 196 28.22 -1.30 -10.94
CA LEU A 196 29.15 -1.77 -9.91
C LEU A 196 29.99 -0.64 -9.34
N ILE A 197 30.52 0.24 -10.20
CA ILE A 197 31.34 1.38 -9.80
C ILE A 197 30.53 2.35 -8.94
N THR A 198 29.31 2.71 -9.36
CA THR A 198 28.44 3.63 -8.60
C THR A 198 28.06 3.05 -7.24
N ALA A 199 27.75 1.76 -7.16
CA ALA A 199 27.50 1.08 -5.89
C ALA A 199 28.74 1.03 -4.98
N LEU A 200 29.93 0.80 -5.55
CA LEU A 200 31.19 0.81 -4.81
C LEU A 200 31.50 2.20 -4.26
N LEU A 201 31.34 3.24 -5.09
CA LEU A 201 31.51 4.63 -4.68
C LEU A 201 30.54 4.98 -3.55
N ASN A 202 29.28 4.58 -3.63
CA ASN A 202 28.33 4.80 -2.54
C ASN A 202 28.78 4.17 -1.23
N ARG A 203 29.21 2.91 -1.27
CA ARG A 203 29.74 2.22 -0.08
C ARG A 203 30.98 2.91 0.47
N LEU A 204 31.86 3.39 -0.41
CA LEU A 204 33.04 4.16 -0.01
C LEU A 204 32.64 5.46 0.68
N PHE A 205 31.71 6.23 0.11
CA PHE A 205 31.21 7.47 0.72
C PHE A 205 30.57 7.22 2.10
N LEU A 206 29.74 6.19 2.23
CA LEU A 206 29.15 5.82 3.52
C LEU A 206 30.23 5.44 4.54
N THR A 207 31.26 4.70 4.12
CA THR A 207 32.39 4.33 4.98
C THR A 207 33.20 5.55 5.42
N ILE A 208 33.41 6.52 4.53
CA ILE A 208 34.09 7.78 4.85
C ILE A 208 33.27 8.59 5.85
N LEU A 209 31.95 8.73 5.63
CA LEU A 209 31.06 9.45 6.55
C LEU A 209 31.03 8.80 7.95
N ASP A 210 30.99 7.47 8.01
CA ASP A 210 31.02 6.69 9.25
C ASP A 210 32.35 6.93 10.01
N ASN A 211 33.48 6.89 9.30
CA ASN A 211 34.79 7.14 9.90
C ASN A 211 35.00 8.60 10.36
N MET A 212 34.22 9.55 9.87
CA MET A 212 34.31 10.98 10.23
C MET A 212 33.32 11.38 11.32
N ASP A 213 32.59 10.42 11.94
CA ASP A 213 31.46 10.66 12.84
C ASP A 213 30.39 11.62 12.26
N ALA A 214 30.37 11.75 10.93
CA ALA A 214 29.46 12.61 10.17
C ALA A 214 28.33 11.81 9.51
N ALA A 215 28.25 10.50 9.78
CA ALA A 215 27.17 9.63 9.31
C ALA A 215 25.86 10.00 10.03
N ASP A 216 25.07 10.87 9.39
CA ASP A 216 23.65 11.04 9.70
C ASP A 216 22.78 10.28 8.70
N VAL A 217 21.64 9.78 9.20
CA VAL A 217 20.65 9.02 8.44
C VAL A 217 20.18 9.82 7.23
N THR A 218 20.06 11.14 7.37
CA THR A 218 19.65 12.05 6.30
C THR A 218 20.65 12.03 5.13
N GLY A 219 21.96 12.11 5.42
CA GLY A 219 23.00 12.12 4.39
C GLY A 219 23.08 10.79 3.65
N ALA A 220 23.03 9.67 4.40
CA ALA A 220 23.03 8.33 3.81
C ALA A 220 21.81 8.09 2.90
N LEU A 221 20.63 8.55 3.32
CA LEU A 221 19.43 8.48 2.50
C LEU A 221 19.51 9.35 1.25
N LEU A 222 20.04 10.58 1.34
CA LEU A 222 20.19 11.46 0.18
C LEU A 222 21.12 10.83 -0.87
N LEU A 223 22.22 10.21 -0.44
CA LEU A 223 23.09 9.45 -1.33
C LEU A 223 22.31 8.31 -2.00
N GLU A 224 21.55 7.54 -1.24
CA GLU A 224 20.71 6.45 -1.75
C GLU A 224 19.69 6.91 -2.80
N LEU A 225 19.05 8.07 -2.60
CA LEU A 225 18.09 8.66 -3.54
C LEU A 225 18.72 9.19 -4.83
N VAL A 226 19.95 9.71 -4.75
CA VAL A 226 20.67 10.26 -5.92
C VAL A 226 21.28 9.16 -6.80
N LEU A 227 21.59 7.99 -6.24
CA LEU A 227 22.21 6.87 -6.95
C LEU A 227 21.51 6.43 -8.24
N PRO A 228 20.20 6.16 -8.28
CA PRO A 228 19.54 5.76 -9.52
C PRO A 228 19.68 6.82 -10.62
N ILE A 229 19.51 8.08 -10.27
CA ILE A 229 19.56 9.20 -11.23
C ILE A 229 20.99 9.36 -11.76
N SER A 230 21.97 9.41 -10.87
CA SER A 230 23.39 9.54 -11.24
C SER A 230 23.89 8.34 -12.05
N SER A 231 23.54 7.12 -11.66
CA SER A 231 23.95 5.91 -12.38
C SER A 231 23.33 5.83 -13.77
N TYR A 232 22.10 6.33 -13.96
CA TYR A 232 21.46 6.42 -15.27
C TYR A 232 22.19 7.41 -16.18
N PHE A 233 22.35 8.67 -15.73
CA PHE A 233 22.97 9.71 -16.55
C PHE A 233 24.44 9.42 -16.86
N VAL A 234 25.23 8.94 -15.90
CA VAL A 234 26.64 8.58 -16.14
C VAL A 234 26.76 7.50 -17.22
N ALA A 235 25.83 6.53 -17.23
CA ALA A 235 25.83 5.46 -18.22
C ALA A 235 25.38 5.95 -19.61
N GLU A 236 24.32 6.74 -19.72
CA GLU A 236 23.87 7.28 -21.01
C GLU A 236 24.91 8.22 -21.63
N GLU A 237 25.64 9.01 -20.80
CA GLU A 237 26.68 9.93 -21.28
C GLU A 237 27.88 9.22 -21.92
N ILE A 238 28.19 8.00 -21.45
CA ILE A 238 29.21 7.13 -22.07
C ILE A 238 28.61 6.15 -23.09
N HIS A 239 27.35 6.36 -23.49
CA HIS A 239 26.60 5.56 -24.48
C HIS A 239 26.43 4.08 -24.13
N VAL A 240 26.38 3.74 -22.83
CA VAL A 240 26.05 2.39 -22.34
C VAL A 240 24.64 2.38 -21.73
N SER A 241 24.11 1.21 -21.38
CA SER A 241 22.73 1.11 -20.90
C SER A 241 22.55 1.68 -19.49
N GLY A 242 21.86 2.83 -19.37
CA GLY A 242 21.52 3.43 -18.08
C GLY A 242 20.61 2.54 -17.23
N ILE A 243 19.64 1.88 -17.85
CA ILE A 243 18.73 0.95 -17.17
C ILE A 243 19.51 -0.19 -16.48
N ILE A 244 20.47 -0.81 -17.18
CA ILE A 244 21.29 -1.89 -16.59
C ILE A 244 22.16 -1.37 -15.46
N ALA A 245 22.77 -0.19 -15.63
CA ALA A 245 23.60 0.40 -14.59
C ALA A 245 22.83 0.59 -13.28
N VAL A 246 21.61 1.11 -13.37
CA VAL A 246 20.75 1.36 -12.22
C VAL A 246 20.30 0.06 -11.53
N VAL A 247 19.90 -0.94 -12.31
CA VAL A 247 19.51 -2.26 -11.78
C VAL A 247 20.68 -2.92 -11.06
N VAL A 248 21.88 -2.90 -11.66
CA VAL A 248 23.08 -3.47 -11.06
C VAL A 248 23.49 -2.70 -9.80
N ALA A 249 23.34 -1.37 -9.79
CA ALA A 249 23.59 -0.56 -8.61
C ALA A 249 22.64 -0.94 -7.45
N GLY A 250 21.33 -1.08 -7.72
CA GLY A 250 20.33 -1.48 -6.73
C GLY A 250 20.59 -2.89 -6.16
N ILE A 251 20.82 -3.87 -7.05
CA ILE A 251 21.20 -5.24 -6.68
C ILE A 251 22.47 -5.25 -5.82
N SER A 252 23.46 -4.42 -6.15
CA SER A 252 24.72 -4.33 -5.42
C SER A 252 24.55 -3.67 -4.05
N LEU A 253 23.55 -2.80 -3.87
CA LEU A 253 23.31 -2.13 -2.59
C LEU A 253 22.35 -2.90 -1.66
N ALA A 254 21.74 -3.98 -2.14
CA ALA A 254 20.82 -4.82 -1.37
C ALA A 254 21.36 -5.17 0.02
N SER A 255 20.51 -4.93 1.05
CA SER A 255 20.82 -4.87 2.50
C SER A 255 21.43 -6.13 3.14
N ARG A 256 21.67 -7.20 2.37
CA ARG A 256 22.14 -8.50 2.91
C ARG A 256 23.60 -8.55 3.37
N PHE A 257 24.32 -7.42 3.31
CA PHE A 257 25.72 -7.32 3.72
C PHE A 257 25.99 -6.23 4.77
N LYS A 258 24.96 -5.62 5.38
CA LYS A 258 25.15 -4.55 6.38
C LYS A 258 25.48 -5.10 7.76
N LYS A 259 26.33 -4.39 8.52
CA LYS A 259 26.53 -4.63 9.95
C LYS A 259 25.22 -4.32 10.69
N ILE A 260 24.99 -4.93 11.84
CA ILE A 260 23.78 -4.65 12.65
C ILE A 260 24.15 -3.56 13.65
N THR A 261 24.08 -2.29 13.24
CA THR A 261 24.22 -1.14 14.13
C THR A 261 22.88 -0.43 14.33
N VAL A 262 22.76 0.41 15.37
CA VAL A 262 21.57 1.24 15.60
C VAL A 262 21.35 2.22 14.44
N PHE A 263 22.45 2.75 13.89
CA PHE A 263 22.42 3.60 12.70
C PHE A 263 21.82 2.86 11.49
N ASP A 264 22.31 1.64 11.21
CA ASP A 264 21.81 0.81 10.11
C ASP A 264 20.32 0.47 10.26
N ALA A 265 19.86 0.17 11.49
CA ALA A 265 18.46 -0.12 11.77
C ALA A 265 17.56 1.12 11.57
N LYS A 266 18.02 2.30 11.99
CA LYS A 266 17.29 3.57 11.79
C LYS A 266 17.25 3.96 10.32
N LEU A 267 18.38 3.82 9.61
CA LEU A 267 18.46 4.07 8.17
C LEU A 267 17.54 3.12 7.39
N ASP A 268 17.55 1.82 7.66
CA ASP A 268 16.67 0.83 7.01
C ASP A 268 15.19 1.16 7.20
N SER A 269 14.79 1.51 8.43
CA SER A 269 13.40 1.90 8.72
C SER A 269 12.96 3.17 7.99
N VAL A 270 13.82 4.19 7.96
CA VAL A 270 13.53 5.47 7.30
C VAL A 270 13.53 5.31 5.79
N SER A 271 14.56 4.65 5.24
CA SER A 271 14.69 4.30 3.81
C SER A 271 13.46 3.54 3.33
N HIS A 272 13.04 2.48 4.01
CA HIS A 272 11.86 1.70 3.61
C HIS A 272 10.57 2.55 3.58
N THR A 273 10.40 3.48 4.52
CA THR A 273 9.22 4.36 4.57
C THR A 273 9.23 5.35 3.42
N ILE A 274 10.38 5.97 3.15
CA ILE A 274 10.55 6.96 2.10
C ILE A 274 10.46 6.33 0.72
N TRP A 275 11.18 5.23 0.47
CA TRP A 275 11.06 4.48 -0.78
C TRP A 275 9.68 3.91 -1.00
N GLY A 276 8.99 3.45 0.04
CA GLY A 276 7.59 3.02 -0.07
C GLY A 276 6.69 4.15 -0.58
N THR A 277 6.92 5.38 -0.13
CA THR A 277 6.18 6.57 -0.55
C THR A 277 6.57 7.00 -1.96
N ILE A 278 7.87 7.05 -2.28
CA ILE A 278 8.38 7.36 -3.62
C ILE A 278 7.87 6.36 -4.64
N THR A 279 8.00 5.06 -4.36
CA THR A 279 7.53 3.98 -5.25
C THR A 279 6.02 4.05 -5.47
N PHE A 280 5.25 4.42 -4.44
CA PHE A 280 3.80 4.66 -4.58
C PHE A 280 3.51 5.84 -5.51
N VAL A 281 4.20 6.97 -5.32
CA VAL A 281 4.03 8.18 -6.15
C VAL A 281 4.48 7.91 -7.59
N LEU A 282 5.64 7.32 -7.80
CA LEU A 282 6.19 7.02 -9.12
C LEU A 282 5.29 6.04 -9.87
N ASN A 283 4.93 4.89 -9.29
CA ASN A 283 3.98 3.96 -9.93
C ASN A 283 2.65 4.66 -10.26
N GLY A 284 2.15 5.48 -9.34
CA GLY A 284 0.95 6.27 -9.55
C GLY A 284 1.06 7.26 -10.71
N MET A 285 2.17 8.01 -10.78
CA MET A 285 2.49 8.90 -11.90
C MET A 285 2.46 8.13 -13.21
N VAL A 286 3.02 6.93 -13.22
CA VAL A 286 3.14 6.19 -14.47
C VAL A 286 1.78 5.74 -15.02
N PHE A 287 0.92 5.18 -14.17
CA PHE A 287 -0.44 4.81 -14.57
C PHE A 287 -1.33 6.02 -14.88
N PHE A 288 -1.14 7.11 -14.15
CA PHE A 288 -1.84 8.35 -14.40
C PHE A 288 -1.47 8.95 -15.76
N LEU A 289 -0.17 9.06 -16.06
CA LEU A 289 0.36 9.56 -17.33
C LEU A 289 -0.10 8.68 -18.50
N LEU A 290 -0.06 7.35 -18.33
CA LEU A 290 -0.64 6.41 -19.28
C LEU A 290 -2.13 6.71 -19.54
N GLY A 291 -2.89 7.00 -18.49
CA GLY A 291 -4.29 7.41 -18.62
C GLY A 291 -4.48 8.73 -19.36
N THR A 292 -3.65 9.74 -19.10
CA THR A 292 -3.76 11.07 -19.74
C THR A 292 -3.38 11.06 -21.22
N GLU A 293 -2.44 10.19 -21.61
CA GLU A 293 -2.02 10.03 -23.01
C GLU A 293 -2.99 9.20 -23.85
N LEU A 294 -3.83 8.34 -23.25
CA LEU A 294 -4.76 7.52 -24.02
C LEU A 294 -5.73 8.33 -24.91
N PRO A 295 -6.39 9.41 -24.42
CA PRO A 295 -7.24 10.26 -25.25
C PRO A 295 -6.51 10.94 -26.40
N THR A 296 -5.29 11.43 -26.18
CA THR A 296 -4.50 12.13 -27.21
C THR A 296 -4.04 11.19 -28.30
N LEU A 297 -3.63 9.98 -27.94
CA LEU A 297 -3.25 8.94 -28.89
C LEU A 297 -4.46 8.38 -29.65
N ALA A 298 -5.64 8.32 -29.01
CA ALA A 298 -6.84 7.75 -29.61
C ALA A 298 -7.57 8.71 -30.56
N THR A 299 -7.57 10.01 -30.27
CA THR A 299 -8.39 10.99 -31.00
C THR A 299 -8.05 11.06 -32.50
N PRO A 300 -6.78 11.15 -32.93
CA PRO A 300 -6.42 11.22 -34.35
C PRO A 300 -6.85 9.97 -35.13
N VAL A 301 -6.78 8.80 -34.49
CA VAL A 301 -7.06 7.53 -35.15
C VAL A 301 -8.57 7.25 -35.21
N LEU A 302 -9.29 7.50 -34.11
CA LEU A 302 -10.74 7.31 -34.02
C LEU A 302 -11.56 8.34 -34.81
N SER A 303 -11.00 9.53 -35.06
CA SER A 303 -11.64 10.58 -35.87
C SER A 303 -11.31 10.48 -37.36
N SER A 304 -10.32 9.68 -37.74
CA SER A 304 -9.95 9.50 -39.13
C SER A 304 -10.97 8.60 -39.87
N SER A 305 -11.45 9.05 -41.03
CA SER A 305 -12.28 8.21 -41.94
C SER A 305 -11.44 7.20 -42.73
N THR A 306 -10.12 7.32 -42.66
CA THR A 306 -9.15 6.52 -43.41
C THR A 306 -9.03 5.09 -42.88
N TYR A 307 -9.26 4.88 -41.58
CA TYR A 307 -9.12 3.58 -40.94
C TYR A 307 -10.42 3.18 -40.23
N ASP A 308 -10.84 1.94 -40.45
CA ASP A 308 -12.00 1.40 -39.77
C ASP A 308 -11.65 1.08 -38.30
N THR A 309 -12.29 1.81 -37.39
CA THR A 309 -12.16 1.66 -35.94
C THR A 309 -12.35 0.22 -35.47
N LEU A 310 -13.28 -0.52 -36.07
CA LEU A 310 -13.56 -1.90 -35.68
C LEU A 310 -12.40 -2.83 -36.03
N TRP A 311 -11.82 -2.67 -37.22
CA TRP A 311 -10.63 -3.42 -37.63
C TRP A 311 -9.44 -3.16 -36.71
N MET A 312 -9.25 -1.91 -36.29
CA MET A 312 -8.16 -1.53 -35.39
C MET A 312 -8.33 -2.09 -33.97
N LEU A 313 -9.56 -2.08 -33.43
CA LEU A 313 -9.84 -2.74 -32.15
C LEU A 313 -9.61 -4.26 -32.24
N LEU A 314 -10.01 -4.88 -33.34
CA LEU A 314 -9.76 -6.30 -33.60
C LEU A 314 -8.26 -6.59 -33.74
N ALA A 315 -7.50 -5.68 -34.36
CA ALA A 315 -6.04 -5.75 -34.44
C ALA A 315 -5.39 -5.75 -33.05
N ILE A 316 -5.81 -4.85 -32.16
CA ILE A 316 -5.32 -4.77 -30.78
C ILE A 316 -5.61 -6.07 -30.02
N VAL A 317 -6.84 -6.61 -30.15
CA VAL A 317 -7.22 -7.87 -29.53
C VAL A 317 -6.37 -9.03 -30.07
N LEU A 318 -6.18 -9.09 -31.38
CA LEU A 318 -5.39 -10.13 -32.05
C LEU A 318 -3.91 -10.07 -31.65
N LEU A 319 -3.30 -8.89 -31.66
CA LEU A 319 -1.92 -8.65 -31.23
C LEU A 319 -1.74 -9.06 -29.77
N THR A 320 -2.68 -8.67 -28.90
CA THR A 320 -2.65 -9.03 -27.47
C THR A 320 -2.78 -10.55 -27.27
N ALA A 321 -3.69 -11.20 -27.99
CA ALA A 321 -3.89 -12.64 -27.91
C ALA A 321 -2.65 -13.42 -28.39
N ILE A 322 -2.04 -13.00 -29.50
CA ILE A 322 -0.84 -13.64 -30.04
C ILE A 322 0.36 -13.40 -29.13
N MET A 323 0.51 -12.21 -28.57
CA MET A 323 1.55 -11.90 -27.59
C MET A 323 1.49 -12.84 -26.36
N PHE A 324 0.30 -13.02 -25.76
CA PHE A 324 0.13 -14.00 -24.68
C PHE A 324 0.29 -15.44 -25.18
N GLY A 325 -0.14 -15.75 -26.40
CA GLY A 325 0.01 -17.07 -27.01
C GLY A 325 1.46 -17.50 -27.20
N ILE A 326 2.30 -16.63 -27.78
CA ILE A 326 3.75 -16.85 -27.94
C ILE A 326 4.38 -17.14 -26.58
N ARG A 327 4.10 -16.28 -25.60
CA ARG A 327 4.58 -16.44 -24.22
C ARG A 327 4.14 -17.77 -23.61
N PHE A 328 2.86 -18.12 -23.73
CA PHE A 328 2.32 -19.37 -23.20
C PHE A 328 2.97 -20.60 -23.81
N VAL A 329 3.11 -20.64 -25.14
CA VAL A 329 3.72 -21.76 -25.86
C VAL A 329 5.18 -21.93 -25.44
N MET A 330 5.95 -20.84 -25.42
CA MET A 330 7.37 -20.88 -25.07
C MET A 330 7.60 -21.32 -23.62
N ILE A 331 6.84 -20.77 -22.67
CA ILE A 331 6.93 -21.16 -21.25
C ILE A 331 6.50 -22.61 -21.07
N SER A 332 5.39 -23.00 -21.69
CA SER A 332 4.87 -24.37 -21.60
C SER A 332 5.85 -25.38 -22.18
N ALA A 333 6.52 -25.07 -23.30
CA ALA A 333 7.52 -25.93 -23.91
C ALA A 333 8.71 -26.20 -22.97
N VAL A 334 9.28 -25.14 -22.38
CA VAL A 334 10.40 -25.27 -21.42
C VAL A 334 9.98 -26.03 -20.17
N LEU A 335 8.81 -25.74 -19.63
CA LEU A 335 8.33 -26.41 -18.42
C LEU A 335 7.94 -27.87 -18.70
N ALA A 336 7.37 -28.19 -19.86
CA ALA A 336 7.05 -29.55 -20.28
C ALA A 336 8.31 -30.39 -20.50
N GLN A 337 9.35 -29.82 -21.12
CA GLN A 337 10.65 -30.48 -21.26
C GLN A 337 11.25 -30.82 -19.89
N ARG A 338 11.15 -29.91 -18.92
CA ARG A 338 11.59 -30.14 -17.53
C ARG A 338 10.71 -31.18 -16.82
N ALA A 339 9.40 -31.18 -17.09
CA ALA A 339 8.44 -32.15 -16.56
C ALA A 339 8.79 -33.58 -16.97
N TRP A 340 9.06 -33.76 -18.26
CA TRP A 340 9.39 -35.06 -18.83
C TRP A 340 10.63 -35.65 -18.16
N ARG A 341 11.67 -34.82 -17.94
CA ARG A 341 12.88 -35.23 -17.22
C ARG A 341 12.66 -35.56 -15.74
N THR A 342 11.60 -35.05 -15.11
CA THR A 342 11.37 -35.17 -13.66
C THR A 342 10.10 -35.96 -13.29
N LYS A 343 9.42 -36.58 -14.27
CA LYS A 343 8.16 -37.35 -14.11
C LYS A 343 7.08 -36.63 -13.29
N ARG A 344 6.97 -35.30 -13.43
CA ARG A 344 5.97 -34.48 -12.71
C ARG A 344 4.64 -34.40 -13.47
N SER A 345 3.54 -34.23 -12.73
CA SER A 345 2.20 -34.06 -13.29
C SER A 345 2.10 -32.84 -14.22
N LEU A 346 1.60 -33.06 -15.45
CA LEU A 346 1.41 -32.01 -16.45
C LEU A 346 0.37 -30.97 -16.02
N LYS A 347 -0.71 -31.36 -15.32
CA LYS A 347 -1.77 -30.42 -14.89
C LYS A 347 -1.24 -29.28 -14.01
N LYS A 348 -0.31 -29.59 -13.10
CA LYS A 348 0.32 -28.58 -12.22
C LYS A 348 1.20 -27.62 -13.01
N ILE A 349 1.80 -28.09 -14.09
CA ILE A 349 2.71 -27.32 -14.93
C ILE A 349 1.95 -26.37 -15.83
N TRP A 350 0.83 -26.81 -16.40
CA TRP A 350 -0.05 -25.95 -17.19
C TRP A 350 -0.59 -24.81 -16.34
N LYS A 351 -1.05 -25.09 -15.11
CA LYS A 351 -1.47 -24.03 -14.17
C LYS A 351 -0.35 -22.99 -13.93
N VAL A 352 0.88 -23.45 -13.75
CA VAL A 352 2.05 -22.58 -13.55
C VAL A 352 2.38 -21.77 -14.81
N ALA A 353 2.36 -22.39 -15.99
CA ALA A 353 2.59 -21.71 -17.25
C ALA A 353 1.53 -20.63 -17.51
N THR A 354 0.27 -20.92 -17.22
CA THR A 354 -0.84 -19.96 -17.30
C THR A 354 -0.62 -18.78 -16.34
N ILE A 355 -0.22 -19.03 -15.09
CA ILE A 355 0.09 -17.95 -14.14
C ILE A 355 1.23 -17.08 -14.66
N LEU A 356 2.37 -17.66 -15.06
CA LEU A 356 3.52 -16.90 -15.58
C LEU A 356 3.22 -16.12 -16.88
N THR A 357 2.32 -16.65 -17.70
CA THR A 357 1.87 -16.01 -18.93
C THR A 357 1.05 -14.76 -18.63
N PHE A 358 -0.02 -14.90 -17.85
CA PHE A 358 -0.93 -13.80 -17.53
C PHE A 358 -0.38 -12.84 -16.46
N SER A 359 0.71 -13.21 -15.79
CA SER A 359 1.48 -12.28 -14.95
C SER A 359 2.45 -11.42 -15.75
N GLY A 360 2.80 -11.81 -16.99
CA GLY A 360 3.66 -11.06 -17.90
C GLY A 360 2.91 -9.94 -18.61
N VAL A 361 2.30 -9.07 -17.83
CA VAL A 361 1.52 -7.94 -18.30
C VAL A 361 2.44 -6.88 -18.91
N LYS A 362 1.99 -6.17 -19.94
CA LYS A 362 2.71 -5.02 -20.49
C LYS A 362 2.46 -3.79 -19.64
N GLY A 363 3.54 -3.06 -19.39
CA GLY A 363 3.51 -1.88 -18.56
C GLY A 363 3.99 -0.66 -19.30
N THR A 364 4.57 0.21 -18.51
CA THR A 364 4.70 1.62 -18.81
C THR A 364 5.96 1.93 -19.62
N VAL A 365 6.99 1.09 -19.46
CA VAL A 365 8.18 1.08 -20.31
C VAL A 365 7.83 0.84 -21.78
N SER A 366 6.79 0.05 -22.07
CA SER A 366 6.32 -0.15 -23.45
C SER A 366 5.84 1.17 -24.09
N ILE A 367 5.15 2.00 -23.32
CA ILE A 367 4.68 3.32 -23.80
C ILE A 367 5.85 4.28 -23.94
N ALA A 368 6.71 4.39 -22.92
CA ALA A 368 7.88 5.26 -22.99
C ALA A 368 8.78 4.91 -24.19
N THR A 369 8.95 3.61 -24.45
CA THR A 369 9.75 3.13 -25.57
C THR A 369 9.14 3.50 -26.91
N ILE A 370 7.81 3.35 -27.11
CA ILE A 370 7.21 3.70 -28.42
C ILE A 370 7.22 5.22 -28.67
N LEU A 371 7.24 6.05 -27.63
CA LEU A 371 7.36 7.50 -27.77
C LEU A 371 8.74 7.93 -28.29
N LEU A 372 9.79 7.11 -28.11
CA LEU A 372 11.11 7.31 -28.72
C LEU A 372 11.14 7.07 -30.23
N LEU A 373 10.04 6.61 -30.83
CA LEU A 373 9.99 6.30 -32.25
C LEU A 373 10.10 7.61 -33.07
N PRO A 374 11.11 7.77 -33.95
CA PRO A 374 11.32 9.02 -34.66
C PRO A 374 10.23 9.28 -35.70
N VAL A 375 9.69 10.49 -35.70
CA VAL A 375 8.63 10.91 -36.64
C VAL A 375 9.17 11.14 -38.06
N ALA A 376 10.47 11.44 -38.22
CA ALA A 376 11.08 11.91 -39.46
C ALA A 376 10.89 11.01 -40.71
N ASN A 377 10.63 9.70 -40.50
CA ASN A 377 10.50 8.72 -41.59
C ASN A 377 9.08 8.18 -41.79
N MET A 378 8.07 8.78 -41.15
CA MET A 378 6.67 8.35 -41.22
C MET A 378 5.72 9.53 -41.16
N THR A 379 4.50 9.37 -41.67
CA THR A 379 3.47 10.38 -41.52
C THR A 379 3.04 10.50 -40.05
N ALA A 380 2.57 11.70 -39.64
CA ALA A 380 2.05 11.91 -38.27
C ALA A 380 0.91 10.92 -37.92
N LEU A 381 0.13 10.52 -38.93
CA LEU A 381 -0.95 9.55 -38.78
C LEU A 381 -0.42 8.12 -38.54
N GLU A 382 0.67 7.70 -39.19
CA GLU A 382 1.29 6.39 -38.98
C GLU A 382 1.95 6.29 -37.60
N HIS A 383 2.60 7.37 -37.15
CA HIS A 383 3.16 7.46 -35.79
C HIS A 383 2.06 7.35 -34.73
N SER A 384 0.96 8.11 -34.91
CA SER A 384 -0.21 8.04 -34.03
C SER A 384 -0.86 6.65 -34.04
N LEU A 385 -0.92 5.97 -35.19
CA LEU A 385 -1.46 4.61 -35.30
C LEU A 385 -0.59 3.58 -34.55
N LEU A 386 0.74 3.67 -34.64
CA LEU A 386 1.66 2.78 -33.91
C LEU A 386 1.58 2.99 -32.39
N THR A 387 1.64 4.25 -31.95
CA THR A 387 1.53 4.62 -30.53
C THR A 387 0.17 4.23 -29.95
N PHE A 388 -0.93 4.47 -30.68
CA PHE A 388 -2.27 4.00 -30.28
C PHE A 388 -2.36 2.48 -30.17
N THR A 389 -1.76 1.75 -31.11
CA THR A 389 -1.74 0.29 -31.07
C THR A 389 -0.95 -0.24 -29.86
N VAL A 390 0.22 0.33 -29.55
CA VAL A 390 0.99 -0.01 -28.34
C VAL A 390 0.20 0.33 -27.09
N ALA A 391 -0.36 1.52 -26.99
CA ALA A 391 -1.16 1.94 -25.84
C ALA A 391 -2.39 1.02 -25.64
N GLY A 392 -3.09 0.66 -26.73
CA GLY A 392 -4.21 -0.27 -26.70
C GLY A 392 -3.81 -1.68 -26.26
N VAL A 393 -2.72 -2.23 -26.81
CA VAL A 393 -2.21 -3.57 -26.41
C VAL A 393 -1.73 -3.56 -24.96
N THR A 394 -1.05 -2.50 -24.51
CA THR A 394 -0.61 -2.39 -23.11
C THR A 394 -1.79 -2.33 -22.15
N LEU A 395 -2.78 -1.48 -22.42
CA LEU A 395 -3.99 -1.36 -21.61
C LEU A 395 -4.77 -2.69 -21.58
N LEU A 396 -4.98 -3.33 -22.73
CA LEU A 396 -5.70 -4.59 -22.81
C LEU A 396 -4.95 -5.71 -22.09
N SER A 397 -3.62 -5.79 -22.25
CA SER A 397 -2.76 -6.72 -21.50
C SER A 397 -2.90 -6.52 -20.00
N PHE A 398 -2.93 -5.27 -19.54
CA PHE A 398 -3.09 -4.90 -18.15
C PHE A 398 -4.44 -5.31 -17.58
N LEU A 399 -5.53 -5.02 -18.29
CA LEU A 399 -6.88 -5.44 -17.91
C LEU A 399 -7.04 -6.95 -17.85
N ILE A 400 -6.48 -7.67 -18.82
CA ILE A 400 -6.47 -9.13 -18.85
C ILE A 400 -5.75 -9.70 -17.62
N GLY A 401 -4.58 -9.15 -17.26
CA GLY A 401 -3.85 -9.55 -16.06
C GLY A 401 -4.68 -9.40 -14.79
N ILE A 402 -5.31 -8.23 -14.61
CA ILE A 402 -6.20 -7.97 -13.47
C ILE A 402 -7.39 -8.93 -13.41
N LEU A 403 -7.97 -9.27 -14.56
CA LEU A 403 -9.17 -10.11 -14.61
C LEU A 403 -8.88 -11.60 -14.41
N ILE A 404 -7.74 -12.09 -14.93
CA ILE A 404 -7.42 -13.52 -14.96
C ILE A 404 -6.65 -13.96 -13.72
N LEU A 405 -5.69 -13.17 -13.23
CA LEU A 405 -4.83 -13.57 -12.11
C LEU A 405 -5.58 -13.94 -10.82
N PRO A 406 -6.62 -13.19 -10.39
CA PRO A 406 -7.44 -13.57 -9.23
C PRO A 406 -8.09 -14.96 -9.37
N ARG A 407 -8.50 -15.35 -10.58
CA ARG A 407 -9.12 -16.66 -10.85
C ARG A 407 -8.11 -17.82 -10.78
N LEU A 408 -6.83 -17.53 -10.97
CA LEU A 408 -5.75 -18.53 -10.93
C LEU A 408 -5.11 -18.67 -9.54
N ALA A 409 -5.39 -17.73 -8.64
CA ALA A 409 -4.90 -17.74 -7.27
C ALA A 409 -5.28 -19.02 -6.52
N THR A 410 -4.48 -19.37 -5.51
CA THR A 410 -4.76 -20.56 -4.67
C THR A 410 -5.71 -20.27 -3.51
N GLY A 411 -6.02 -19.00 -3.26
CA GLY A 411 -6.90 -18.52 -2.19
C GLY A 411 -6.62 -17.04 -1.85
N PRO A 412 -7.42 -16.40 -0.98
CA PRO A 412 -7.12 -15.08 -0.45
C PRO A 412 -5.73 -15.07 0.22
N ALA A 413 -4.98 -13.97 0.08
CA ALA A 413 -3.68 -13.82 0.71
C ALA A 413 -3.85 -13.84 2.23
N HIS A 414 -3.40 -14.93 2.86
CA HIS A 414 -3.32 -15.14 4.31
C HIS A 414 -4.54 -14.62 5.11
N THR A 415 -5.49 -15.50 5.41
CA THR A 415 -6.19 -15.38 6.70
C THR A 415 -5.13 -15.67 7.78
N THR A 416 -4.44 -14.63 8.27
CA THR A 416 -3.59 -14.78 9.45
C THR A 416 -4.50 -15.25 10.57
N ASN A 417 -4.32 -16.51 10.97
CA ASN A 417 -5.07 -17.05 12.06
C ASN A 417 -4.47 -16.48 13.36
N HIS A 418 -5.04 -15.36 13.81
CA HIS A 418 -4.64 -14.65 15.03
C HIS A 418 -4.92 -15.42 16.32
N TYR A 419 -5.47 -16.65 16.31
CA TYR A 419 -5.76 -17.40 17.55
C TYR A 419 -4.55 -17.50 18.48
N MET A 420 -3.35 -17.71 17.93
CA MET A 420 -2.13 -17.77 18.72
C MET A 420 -1.72 -16.40 19.28
N GLN A 421 -1.91 -15.32 18.51
CA GLN A 421 -1.64 -13.96 18.98
C GLN A 421 -2.63 -13.54 20.07
N ILE A 422 -3.91 -13.90 19.91
CA ILE A 422 -4.97 -13.69 20.92
C ILE A 422 -4.64 -14.46 22.20
N ALA A 423 -4.20 -15.72 22.10
CA ALA A 423 -3.76 -16.49 23.27
C ALA A 423 -2.59 -15.82 24.00
N ILE A 424 -1.58 -15.33 23.25
CA ILE A 424 -0.44 -14.61 23.81
C ILE A 424 -0.89 -13.34 24.53
N LEU A 425 -1.71 -12.50 23.90
CA LEU A 425 -2.17 -11.24 24.51
C LEU A 425 -3.07 -11.49 25.74
N ASN A 426 -3.92 -12.52 25.73
CA ASN A 426 -4.70 -12.90 26.91
C ASN A 426 -3.80 -13.31 28.08
N ASP A 427 -2.72 -14.04 27.82
CA ASP A 427 -1.73 -14.38 28.84
C ASP A 427 -1.02 -13.12 29.36
N VAL A 428 -0.74 -12.13 28.50
CA VAL A 428 -0.17 -10.82 28.91
C VAL A 428 -1.13 -10.07 29.82
N VAL A 429 -2.41 -9.95 29.44
CA VAL A 429 -3.43 -9.29 30.27
C VAL A 429 -3.55 -9.96 31.63
N ARG A 430 -3.54 -11.29 31.68
CA ARG A 430 -3.61 -12.05 32.94
C ARG A 430 -2.40 -11.78 33.86
N GLU A 431 -1.21 -11.59 33.30
CA GLU A 431 -0.04 -11.18 34.10
C GLU A 431 -0.16 -9.72 34.58
N LEU A 432 -0.63 -8.80 33.72
CA LEU A 432 -0.88 -7.41 34.10
C LEU A 432 -1.96 -7.28 35.19
N GLU A 433 -3.00 -8.12 35.16
CA GLU A 433 -4.03 -8.18 36.22
C GLU A 433 -3.48 -8.67 37.57
N LYS A 434 -2.40 -9.46 37.57
CA LYS A 434 -1.69 -9.80 38.82
C LYS A 434 -0.89 -8.61 39.32
N ASP A 435 -0.20 -7.91 38.42
CA ASP A 435 0.58 -6.70 38.74
C ASP A 435 -0.33 -5.60 39.33
N LEU A 436 -1.58 -5.50 38.85
CA LEU A 436 -2.58 -4.58 39.38
C LEU A 436 -2.85 -4.76 40.88
N LYS A 437 -2.83 -6.00 41.39
CA LYS A 437 -3.06 -6.27 42.83
C LYS A 437 -1.89 -5.80 43.71
N GLN A 438 -0.73 -5.55 43.12
CA GLN A 438 0.52 -5.24 43.81
C GLN A 438 1.03 -3.81 43.55
N SER A 439 0.58 -3.15 42.48
CA SER A 439 1.06 -1.82 42.09
C SER A 439 0.41 -0.69 42.90
N ALA A 440 1.23 0.29 43.29
CA ALA A 440 0.77 1.52 43.92
C ALA A 440 0.08 2.48 42.91
N ASN A 441 0.36 2.34 41.60
CA ASN A 441 -0.25 3.14 40.54
C ASN A 441 -1.25 2.31 39.73
N GLN A 442 -2.31 1.86 40.39
CA GLN A 442 -3.37 1.06 39.77
C GLN A 442 -3.96 1.72 38.52
N GLY A 443 -4.01 3.06 38.48
CA GLY A 443 -4.50 3.82 37.32
C GLY A 443 -3.73 3.51 36.03
N ALA A 444 -2.40 3.54 36.07
CA ALA A 444 -1.54 3.30 34.92
C ALA A 444 -1.57 1.84 34.45
N VAL A 445 -1.60 0.88 35.39
CA VAL A 445 -1.72 -0.55 35.07
C VAL A 445 -3.05 -0.84 34.38
N TYR A 446 -4.16 -0.28 34.88
CA TYR A 446 -5.46 -0.41 34.22
C TYR A 446 -5.48 0.19 32.81
N ALA A 447 -4.86 1.36 32.59
CA ALA A 447 -4.77 1.97 31.26
C ALA A 447 -3.98 1.08 30.27
N THR A 448 -2.94 0.41 30.77
CA THR A 448 -2.18 -0.58 30.01
C THR A 448 -3.04 -1.79 29.67
N ILE A 449 -3.77 -2.36 30.64
CA ILE A 449 -4.68 -3.48 30.41
C ILE A 449 -5.75 -3.12 29.37
N ASP A 450 -6.31 -1.92 29.45
CA ASP A 450 -7.31 -1.43 28.49
C ASP A 450 -6.76 -1.35 27.06
N ASN A 451 -5.53 -0.85 26.89
CA ASN A 451 -4.84 -0.86 25.61
C ASN A 451 -4.68 -2.29 25.03
N TYR A 452 -4.29 -3.24 25.87
CA TYR A 452 -4.17 -4.65 25.46
C TYR A 452 -5.53 -5.30 25.16
N ASN A 453 -6.57 -4.98 25.93
CA ASN A 453 -7.93 -5.45 25.66
C ASN A 453 -8.48 -4.90 24.35
N GLN A 454 -8.19 -3.63 24.04
CA GLN A 454 -8.55 -3.05 22.74
C GLN A 454 -7.84 -3.76 21.58
N ARG A 455 -6.53 -4.04 21.72
CA ARG A 455 -5.78 -4.84 20.73
C ARG A 455 -6.36 -6.25 20.58
N LEU A 456 -6.74 -6.89 21.69
CA LEU A 456 -7.40 -8.20 21.68
C LEU A 456 -8.74 -8.16 20.95
N GLU A 457 -9.58 -7.16 21.24
CA GLU A 457 -10.86 -6.97 20.59
C GLU A 457 -10.68 -6.81 19.09
N ASP A 458 -9.77 -5.93 18.64
CA ASP A 458 -9.51 -5.74 17.21
C ASP A 458 -9.07 -7.04 16.53
N LEU A 459 -8.20 -7.84 17.15
CA LEU A 459 -7.76 -9.13 16.61
C LEU A 459 -8.86 -10.18 16.57
N ILE A 460 -9.67 -10.29 17.64
CA ILE A 460 -10.81 -11.21 17.68
C ILE A 460 -11.79 -10.83 16.57
N LEU A 461 -12.14 -9.54 16.47
CA LEU A 461 -13.02 -9.05 15.43
C LEU A 461 -12.46 -9.34 14.05
N GLU A 462 -11.17 -9.17 13.79
CA GLU A 462 -10.60 -9.51 12.48
C GLU A 462 -10.84 -10.96 12.07
N GLN A 463 -10.89 -11.91 13.03
CA GLN A 463 -11.15 -13.32 12.77
C GLN A 463 -12.62 -13.65 12.51
N GLU A 464 -13.54 -12.81 12.99
CA GLU A 464 -14.96 -13.04 12.84
C GLU A 464 -15.44 -12.82 11.40
N SER A 465 -16.56 -13.47 11.06
CA SER A 465 -17.22 -13.31 9.77
C SER A 465 -17.64 -11.85 9.54
N ASN A 466 -17.80 -11.46 8.26
CA ASN A 466 -18.30 -10.12 7.95
C ASN A 466 -19.70 -9.88 8.53
N ASP A 467 -20.51 -10.94 8.67
CA ASP A 467 -21.84 -10.88 9.26
C ASP A 467 -21.76 -10.45 10.74
N ILE A 468 -20.86 -11.05 11.53
CA ILE A 468 -20.65 -10.69 12.95
C ILE A 468 -20.09 -9.26 13.08
N LYS A 469 -19.24 -8.82 12.15
CA LYS A 469 -18.74 -7.44 12.12
C LYS A 469 -19.86 -6.42 11.85
N GLU A 470 -20.80 -6.76 10.96
CA GLU A 470 -22.00 -5.97 10.68
C GLU A 470 -22.94 -5.94 11.88
N GLU A 471 -23.17 -7.08 12.52
CA GLU A 471 -23.93 -7.18 13.76
C GLU A 471 -23.36 -6.28 14.86
N LEU A 472 -22.05 -6.34 15.12
CA LEU A 472 -21.39 -5.50 16.10
C LEU A 472 -21.52 -4.01 15.78
N ALA A 473 -21.35 -3.63 14.52
CA ALA A 473 -21.40 -2.23 14.12
C ALA A 473 -22.82 -1.66 14.34
N ASN A 474 -23.86 -2.45 14.06
CA ASN A 474 -25.25 -2.08 14.34
C ASN A 474 -25.52 -1.95 15.85
N ILE A 475 -25.03 -2.90 16.66
CA ILE A 475 -25.17 -2.83 18.12
C ILE A 475 -24.44 -1.60 18.69
N ARG A 476 -23.24 -1.27 18.20
CA ARG A 476 -22.49 -0.08 18.63
C ARG A 476 -23.23 1.23 18.28
N ILE A 477 -23.96 1.29 17.17
CA ILE A 477 -24.83 2.44 16.84
C ILE A 477 -25.97 2.55 17.85
N MET A 478 -26.65 1.46 18.16
CA MET A 478 -27.72 1.44 19.16
C MET A 478 -27.22 1.90 20.53
N ILE A 479 -26.05 1.41 20.97
CA ILE A 479 -25.43 1.83 22.22
C ILE A 479 -25.15 3.35 22.21
N MET A 480 -24.62 3.88 21.11
CA MET A 480 -24.34 5.31 20.97
C MET A 480 -25.62 6.15 20.98
N GLU A 481 -26.72 5.65 20.40
CA GLU A 481 -28.03 6.30 20.42
C GLU A 481 -28.60 6.39 21.83
N ILE A 482 -28.58 5.29 22.60
CA ILE A 482 -29.00 5.26 24.01
C ILE A 482 -28.21 6.28 24.84
N GLU A 483 -26.89 6.30 24.68
CA GLU A 483 -26.00 7.23 25.40
C GLU A 483 -26.33 8.70 25.09
N SER A 484 -26.59 8.99 23.82
CA SER A 484 -26.98 10.32 23.34
C SER A 484 -28.36 10.76 23.84
N GLU A 485 -29.34 9.85 23.87
CA GLU A 485 -30.67 10.14 24.37
C GLU A 485 -30.69 10.35 25.88
N GLY A 486 -29.96 9.52 26.62
CA GLY A 486 -29.79 9.68 28.06
C GLY A 486 -29.14 11.02 28.43
N LEU A 487 -28.11 11.42 27.69
CA LEU A 487 -27.46 12.72 27.87
C LEU A 487 -28.42 13.89 27.67
N GLU A 488 -29.17 13.88 26.56
CA GLU A 488 -30.17 14.91 26.26
C GLU A 488 -31.29 14.96 27.30
N TYR A 489 -31.73 13.80 27.78
CA TYR A 489 -32.74 13.71 28.83
C TYR A 489 -32.25 14.32 30.14
N ALA A 490 -31.04 13.97 30.59
CA ALA A 490 -30.44 14.49 31.81
C ALA A 490 -30.24 16.01 31.73
N TYR A 491 -29.77 16.51 30.58
CA TYR A 491 -29.60 17.95 30.36
C TYR A 491 -30.92 18.72 30.42
N LYS A 492 -31.96 18.23 29.71
CA LYS A 492 -33.30 18.86 29.72
C LYS A 492 -33.95 18.87 31.11
N LYS A 493 -33.62 17.90 31.96
CA LYS A 493 -34.11 17.81 33.34
C LYS A 493 -33.29 18.63 34.33
N GLY A 494 -32.22 19.29 33.88
CA GLY A 494 -31.31 20.06 34.75
C GLY A 494 -30.52 19.18 35.71
N LYS A 495 -30.36 17.89 35.41
CA LYS A 495 -29.58 16.95 36.22
C LYS A 495 -28.07 17.06 35.98
N ILE A 496 -27.67 17.64 34.85
CA ILE A 496 -26.26 17.84 34.50
C ILE A 496 -26.01 19.28 34.06
N SER A 497 -24.81 19.77 34.35
CA SER A 497 -24.35 21.10 33.96
C SER A 497 -23.87 21.17 32.51
N GLU A 498 -23.69 22.39 31.98
CA GLU A 498 -23.13 22.62 30.64
C GLU A 498 -21.71 22.02 30.49
N LEU A 499 -20.92 22.07 31.56
CA LEU A 499 -19.60 21.46 31.59
C LEU A 499 -19.69 19.94 31.38
N GLU A 500 -20.53 19.31 32.19
CA GLU A 500 -20.79 17.87 32.20
C GLU A 500 -21.30 17.39 30.84
N TYR A 501 -22.25 18.12 30.26
CA TYR A 501 -22.75 17.84 28.92
C TYR A 501 -21.63 17.81 27.89
N ASN A 502 -20.79 18.86 27.88
CA ASN A 502 -19.68 18.95 26.93
C ASN A 502 -18.61 17.85 27.14
N LEU A 503 -18.40 17.39 28.37
CA LEU A 503 -17.49 16.28 28.67
C LEU A 503 -18.08 14.93 28.23
N TYR A 504 -19.36 14.66 28.54
CA TYR A 504 -20.03 13.42 28.13
C TYR A 504 -20.14 13.32 26.61
N GLN A 505 -20.38 14.44 25.92
CA GLN A 505 -20.43 14.50 24.47
C GLN A 505 -19.10 14.10 23.82
N ARG A 506 -17.95 14.36 24.46
CA ARG A 506 -16.64 13.87 23.96
C ARG A 506 -16.54 12.35 24.06
N TYR A 507 -17.07 11.77 25.14
CA TYR A 507 -17.15 10.32 25.30
C TYR A 507 -18.01 9.66 24.22
N ILE A 508 -19.19 10.21 23.93
CA ILE A 508 -20.06 9.73 22.83
C ILE A 508 -19.34 9.80 21.47
N LYS A 509 -18.60 10.88 21.22
CA LYS A 509 -17.78 10.99 20.01
C LYS A 509 -16.65 9.95 19.95
N GLY A 510 -16.14 9.52 21.10
CA GLY A 510 -15.22 8.38 21.22
C GLY A 510 -15.87 7.08 20.76
N LEU A 511 -17.12 6.82 21.19
CA LEU A 511 -17.91 5.67 20.73
C LEU A 511 -18.10 5.69 19.21
N GLU A 512 -18.43 6.85 18.62
CA GLU A 512 -18.61 7.00 17.16
C GLU A 512 -17.36 6.58 16.38
N ARG A 513 -16.16 6.94 16.86
CA ARG A 513 -14.88 6.62 16.20
C ARG A 513 -14.57 5.12 16.20
N ARG A 514 -15.12 4.35 17.16
CA ARG A 514 -14.97 2.89 17.23
C ARG A 514 -15.90 2.16 16.26
N ILE A 515 -16.86 2.82 15.62
CA ILE A 515 -17.80 2.18 14.69
C ILE A 515 -17.12 2.00 13.33
N ASN A 516 -16.99 0.76 12.86
CA ASN A 516 -16.44 0.48 11.55
C ASN A 516 -17.48 0.76 10.44
N ARG A 517 -17.30 1.89 9.76
CA ARG A 517 -18.20 2.40 8.70
C ARG A 517 -18.36 1.45 7.51
N GLY A 518 -17.43 0.52 7.29
CA GLY A 518 -17.47 -0.41 6.17
C GLY A 518 -18.50 -1.53 6.30
N PHE A 519 -19.06 -1.73 7.51
CA PHE A 519 -20.00 -2.82 7.83
C PHE A 519 -21.38 -2.31 8.25
N VAL A 520 -21.70 -1.05 7.95
CA VAL A 520 -23.02 -0.46 8.24
C VAL A 520 -23.61 0.08 6.94
N SER A 521 -24.93 0.02 6.81
CA SER A 521 -25.62 0.75 5.75
C SER A 521 -25.23 2.24 5.83
N SER A 522 -24.79 2.81 4.70
CA SER A 522 -24.35 4.21 4.66
C SER A 522 -25.44 5.18 5.13
N LEU A 523 -26.70 4.78 5.00
CA LEU A 523 -27.87 5.56 5.38
C LEU A 523 -28.10 5.57 6.89
N SER A 524 -28.08 4.41 7.58
CA SER A 524 -28.27 4.34 9.03
C SER A 524 -27.14 5.00 9.81
N TYR A 525 -25.90 4.82 9.36
CA TYR A 525 -24.76 5.54 9.93
C TYR A 525 -24.89 7.05 9.71
N ALA A 526 -25.22 7.48 8.48
CA ALA A 526 -25.39 8.89 8.18
C ALA A 526 -26.53 9.53 8.98
N SER A 527 -27.66 8.84 9.18
CA SER A 527 -28.77 9.36 9.98
C SER A 527 -28.40 9.51 11.44
N ALA A 528 -27.76 8.51 12.05
CA ALA A 528 -27.35 8.57 13.46
C ALA A 528 -26.35 9.72 13.71
N VAL A 529 -25.33 9.84 12.86
CA VAL A 529 -24.33 10.91 12.96
C VAL A 529 -24.92 12.28 12.64
N PHE A 530 -25.85 12.36 11.68
CA PHE A 530 -26.55 13.61 11.36
C PHE A 530 -27.39 14.09 12.54
N VAL A 531 -28.12 13.20 13.22
CA VAL A 531 -28.90 13.54 14.42
C VAL A 531 -27.99 14.05 15.55
N LEU A 532 -26.87 13.39 15.80
CA LEU A 532 -25.86 13.82 16.77
C LEU A 532 -25.27 15.20 16.43
N GLY A 533 -24.94 15.42 15.16
CA GLY A 533 -24.43 16.69 14.66
C GLY A 533 -25.45 17.82 14.79
N LEU A 534 -26.71 17.54 14.43
CA LEU A 534 -27.81 18.49 14.53
C LEU A 534 -28.11 18.87 15.99
N ARG A 535 -28.17 17.89 16.91
CA ARG A 535 -28.34 18.14 18.35
C ARG A 535 -27.24 19.05 18.89
N ARG A 536 -25.98 18.79 18.51
CA ARG A 536 -24.84 19.62 18.92
C ARG A 536 -24.91 21.05 18.37
N ILE A 537 -25.27 21.22 17.10
CA ILE A 537 -25.43 22.54 16.48
C ILE A 537 -26.57 23.32 17.13
N LEU A 538 -27.71 22.66 17.37
CA LEU A 538 -28.85 23.25 18.07
C LEU A 538 -28.43 23.67 19.49
N HIS A 539 -27.76 22.79 20.23
CA HIS A 539 -27.28 23.11 21.57
C HIS A 539 -26.33 24.31 21.56
N LEU A 540 -25.31 24.30 20.69
CA LEU A 540 -24.40 25.44 20.48
C LEU A 540 -25.16 26.73 20.15
N ALA A 541 -26.16 26.67 19.26
CA ALA A 541 -26.95 27.84 18.88
C ALA A 541 -27.81 28.39 20.04
N PHE A 542 -28.34 27.51 20.90
CA PHE A 542 -29.10 27.91 22.09
C PHE A 542 -28.21 28.45 23.21
N THR A 543 -27.01 27.90 23.43
CA THR A 543 -26.06 28.39 24.45
C THR A 543 -25.22 29.58 23.99
N PHE A 544 -25.03 29.81 22.69
CA PHE A 544 -24.33 31.00 22.16
C PHE A 544 -25.02 32.31 22.54
N LYS A 545 -26.34 32.27 22.78
CA LYS A 545 -27.12 33.44 23.20
C LYS A 545 -26.88 33.83 24.68
N PHE A 546 -26.20 33.00 25.48
CA PHE A 546 -25.97 33.19 26.91
C PHE A 546 -24.51 33.53 27.27
N ARG A 547 -23.60 33.62 26.29
CA ARG A 547 -22.14 33.65 26.54
C ARG A 547 -21.50 35.05 26.56
N PHE A 548 -22.27 36.11 26.79
CA PHE A 548 -21.74 37.49 26.83
C PHE A 548 -21.46 38.05 28.24
N GLU A 549 -21.68 37.29 29.33
CA GLU A 549 -21.56 37.85 30.69
C GLU A 549 -20.57 37.20 31.67
N GLN A 550 -19.82 36.15 31.31
CA GLN A 550 -18.81 35.61 32.21
C GLN A 550 -17.55 35.15 31.47
N GLU A 551 -16.60 36.07 31.31
CA GLU A 551 -15.26 35.78 30.85
C GLU A 551 -14.24 36.35 31.84
N GLU A 552 -14.24 35.81 33.06
CA GLU A 552 -13.19 36.11 34.05
C GLU A 552 -12.90 34.89 34.95
N ASN A 553 -12.29 33.84 34.37
CA ASN A 553 -11.27 33.04 35.06
C ASN A 553 -10.62 32.01 34.12
N ARG A 554 -9.34 32.20 33.83
CA ARG A 554 -8.49 31.27 33.06
C ARG A 554 -7.88 30.18 33.96
N GLN A 555 -8.71 29.40 34.63
CA GLN A 555 -8.30 28.08 35.12
C GLN A 555 -9.24 27.06 34.50
N GLY A 556 -8.68 26.00 33.89
CA GLY A 556 -9.47 24.92 33.31
C GLY A 556 -10.51 24.43 34.33
N PRO A 557 -11.74 24.13 33.90
CA PRO A 557 -12.83 23.84 34.81
C PRO A 557 -12.46 22.65 35.70
N ARG A 558 -12.32 22.91 37.00
CA ARG A 558 -12.08 21.86 38.00
C ARG A 558 -13.37 21.07 38.15
N LEU A 559 -13.32 19.76 37.91
CA LEU A 559 -14.43 18.86 38.24
C LEU A 559 -14.54 18.80 39.77
N THR A 560 -15.63 19.33 40.32
CA THR A 560 -16.03 19.10 41.71
C THR A 560 -16.47 17.64 41.89
N GLU A 561 -16.48 17.12 43.12
CA GLU A 561 -17.02 15.77 43.39
C GLU A 561 -18.47 15.65 42.94
N GLU A 562 -19.27 16.70 43.14
CA GLU A 562 -20.67 16.75 42.68
C GLU A 562 -20.82 16.57 41.16
N ASN A 563 -19.98 17.21 40.35
CA ASN A 563 -19.98 17.02 38.89
C ASN A 563 -19.62 15.58 38.49
N ARG A 564 -18.79 14.89 39.30
CA ARG A 564 -18.41 13.49 39.06
C ARG A 564 -19.56 12.55 39.36
N ASP A 565 -20.30 12.82 40.44
CA ASP A 565 -21.44 12.01 40.85
C ASP A 565 -22.57 12.07 39.83
N HIS A 566 -22.92 13.26 39.34
CA HIS A 566 -23.94 13.41 38.29
C HIS A 566 -23.59 12.65 37.00
N MET A 567 -22.33 12.70 36.59
CA MET A 567 -21.84 12.02 35.39
C MET A 567 -21.78 10.49 35.58
N THR A 568 -21.46 10.05 36.79
CA THR A 568 -21.48 8.64 37.18
C THR A 568 -22.92 8.11 37.18
N GLU A 569 -23.87 8.84 37.77
CA GLU A 569 -25.29 8.49 37.77
C GLU A 569 -25.84 8.39 36.34
N LEU A 570 -25.52 9.37 35.47
CA LEU A 570 -25.90 9.36 34.06
C LEU A 570 -25.37 8.10 33.35
N TYR A 571 -24.07 7.82 33.50
CA TYR A 571 -23.45 6.66 32.87
C TYR A 571 -24.08 5.34 33.34
N LEU A 572 -24.29 5.18 34.65
CA LEU A 572 -24.89 3.97 35.22
C LEU A 572 -26.32 3.80 34.74
N THR A 573 -27.11 4.88 34.69
CA THR A 573 -28.49 4.87 34.16
C THR A 573 -28.52 4.44 32.70
N ASN A 574 -27.62 4.98 31.86
CA ASN A 574 -27.52 4.58 30.46
C ASN A 574 -27.03 3.13 30.32
N THR A 575 -26.13 2.69 31.21
CA THR A 575 -25.62 1.32 31.21
C THR A 575 -26.74 0.32 31.48
N GLU A 576 -27.67 0.61 32.40
CA GLU A 576 -28.85 -0.23 32.63
C GLU A 576 -29.70 -0.37 31.36
N GLN A 577 -29.98 0.75 30.67
CA GLN A 577 -30.72 0.72 29.40
C GLN A 577 -29.99 -0.06 28.30
N VAL A 578 -28.66 0.08 28.22
CA VAL A 578 -27.84 -0.68 27.28
C VAL A 578 -27.90 -2.17 27.60
N LEU A 579 -27.79 -2.57 28.86
CA LEU A 579 -27.87 -3.98 29.28
C LEU A 579 -29.25 -4.58 29.01
N GLU A 580 -30.32 -3.81 29.21
CA GLU A 580 -31.69 -4.20 28.85
C GLU A 580 -31.83 -4.39 27.34
N ALA A 581 -31.38 -3.41 26.54
CA ALA A 581 -31.40 -3.50 25.08
C ALA A 581 -30.61 -4.72 24.57
N LEU A 582 -29.41 -4.96 25.10
CA LEU A 582 -28.60 -6.13 24.77
C LEU A 582 -29.27 -7.45 25.17
N SER A 583 -30.10 -7.46 26.22
CA SER A 583 -30.87 -8.64 26.64
C SER A 583 -32.05 -8.91 25.72
N ASN A 584 -32.72 -7.86 25.23
CA ASN A 584 -33.81 -7.99 24.26
C ASN A 584 -33.33 -8.47 22.88
N LEU A 585 -32.03 -8.37 22.61
CA LEU A 585 -31.39 -8.86 21.38
C LEU A 585 -30.95 -10.33 21.45
N GLU A 586 -31.11 -10.98 22.61
CA GLU A 586 -30.81 -12.42 22.76
C GLU A 586 -31.71 -13.25 21.84
N GLY A 587 -31.10 -14.05 20.95
CA GLY A 587 -31.80 -14.87 19.96
C GLY A 587 -31.91 -14.25 18.56
N VAL A 588 -31.62 -12.95 18.41
CA VAL A 588 -31.53 -12.26 17.10
C VAL A 588 -30.08 -12.13 16.64
N TYR A 589 -29.19 -11.82 17.57
CA TYR A 589 -27.76 -11.63 17.34
C TYR A 589 -26.92 -12.75 17.98
N ASN A 590 -25.64 -12.84 17.60
CA ASN A 590 -24.72 -13.83 18.16
C ASN A 590 -24.61 -13.72 19.70
N SER A 591 -24.83 -14.86 20.40
CA SER A 591 -24.84 -14.91 21.86
C SER A 591 -23.49 -14.57 22.50
N ASP A 592 -22.40 -14.99 21.87
CA ASP A 592 -21.05 -14.77 22.38
C ASP A 592 -20.69 -13.28 22.29
N LEU A 593 -21.05 -12.64 21.18
CA LEU A 593 -20.91 -11.19 20.97
C LEU A 593 -21.69 -10.39 22.01
N LEU A 594 -22.98 -10.72 22.21
CA LEU A 594 -23.81 -10.06 23.22
C LEU A 594 -23.25 -10.26 24.62
N SER A 595 -22.81 -11.47 24.95
CA SER A 595 -22.20 -11.76 26.27
C SER A 595 -20.91 -10.98 26.48
N TYR A 596 -20.10 -10.80 25.44
CA TYR A 596 -18.88 -9.99 25.48
C TYR A 596 -19.21 -8.52 25.76
N LEU A 597 -20.15 -7.94 25.01
CA LEU A 597 -20.56 -6.54 25.19
C LEU A 597 -21.15 -6.28 26.58
N LYS A 598 -21.98 -7.19 27.09
CA LYS A 598 -22.51 -7.12 28.47
C LYS A 598 -21.39 -7.13 29.51
N ARG A 599 -20.46 -8.08 29.41
CA ARG A 599 -19.30 -8.16 30.32
C ARG A 599 -18.41 -6.91 30.24
N SER A 600 -18.21 -6.37 29.04
CA SER A 600 -17.47 -5.13 28.84
C SER A 600 -18.14 -3.96 29.57
N ARG A 601 -19.46 -3.81 29.40
CA ARG A 601 -20.22 -2.74 30.04
C ARG A 601 -20.25 -2.84 31.56
N ILE A 602 -20.42 -4.05 32.10
CA ILE A 602 -20.37 -4.29 33.55
C ILE A 602 -19.00 -3.90 34.11
N ARG A 603 -17.92 -4.31 33.43
CA ARG A 603 -16.56 -3.97 33.83
C ARG A 603 -16.32 -2.46 33.86
N GLU A 604 -16.76 -1.75 32.82
CA GLU A 604 -16.66 -0.28 32.78
C GLU A 604 -17.48 0.40 33.90
N ALA A 605 -18.66 -0.14 34.23
CA ALA A 605 -19.50 0.36 35.31
C ALA A 605 -18.88 0.14 36.70
N GLU A 606 -18.33 -1.05 36.97
CA GLU A 606 -17.59 -1.34 38.21
C GLU A 606 -16.41 -0.38 38.39
N ILE A 607 -15.70 -0.10 37.28
CA ILE A 607 -14.58 0.83 37.25
C ILE A 607 -15.04 2.26 37.57
N ILE A 608 -16.15 2.73 36.99
CA ILE A 608 -16.69 4.07 37.25
C ILE A 608 -17.15 4.21 38.71
N GLN A 609 -17.77 3.18 39.29
CA GLN A 609 -18.17 3.16 40.70
C GLN A 609 -17.00 3.26 41.68
N SER A 610 -15.79 2.85 41.29
CA SER A 610 -14.59 2.97 42.13
C SER A 610 -14.09 4.41 42.35
N GLY A 611 -14.72 5.42 41.72
CA GLY A 611 -14.38 6.84 41.85
C GLY A 611 -13.05 7.25 41.20
N ALA A 612 -12.27 6.31 40.69
CA ALA A 612 -10.97 6.55 40.08
C ALA A 612 -11.02 7.05 38.61
N PHE A 613 -12.22 7.32 38.05
CA PHE A 613 -12.42 7.09 36.62
C PHE A 613 -13.40 7.97 35.84
N VAL A 614 -14.14 8.93 36.40
CA VAL A 614 -14.89 9.90 35.57
C VAL A 614 -13.94 10.61 34.59
N GLU A 615 -12.72 10.89 35.04
CA GLU A 615 -11.70 11.49 34.19
C GLU A 615 -11.20 10.59 33.06
N ARG A 616 -11.28 9.26 33.20
CA ARG A 616 -10.68 8.31 32.25
C ARG A 616 -11.69 7.72 31.26
N VAL A 617 -12.86 7.24 31.69
CA VAL A 617 -13.90 6.79 30.73
C VAL A 617 -14.49 7.99 30.00
N ILE A 618 -14.85 9.04 30.76
CA ILE A 618 -15.63 10.14 30.18
C ILE A 618 -14.68 11.21 29.63
N THR A 619 -13.71 11.69 30.41
CA THR A 619 -12.81 12.77 29.95
C THR A 619 -11.57 12.30 29.16
N HIS A 620 -11.34 10.97 29.06
CA HIS A 620 -10.19 10.36 28.36
C HIS A 620 -8.81 10.88 28.82
N LEU A 621 -8.70 11.32 30.08
CA LEU A 621 -7.43 11.69 30.70
C LEU A 621 -6.76 10.41 31.21
N ASN A 622 -5.80 9.91 30.45
CA ASN A 622 -4.98 8.78 30.89
C ASN A 622 -3.82 9.28 31.78
N PRO A 623 -3.52 8.57 32.88
CA PRO A 623 -2.27 8.80 33.65
C PRO A 623 -1.05 8.68 32.75
N ASP A 624 0.12 9.14 33.18
CA ASP A 624 1.35 8.63 32.57
C ASP A 624 1.42 7.12 32.80
N TYR A 625 1.27 6.35 31.73
CA TYR A 625 1.26 4.90 31.73
C TYR A 625 2.35 4.33 30.82
N VAL A 626 3.29 5.16 30.35
CA VAL A 626 4.36 4.74 29.44
C VAL A 626 5.20 3.63 30.09
N ASP A 627 5.59 3.78 31.36
CA ASP A 627 6.36 2.77 32.08
C ASP A 627 5.61 1.43 32.22
N GLU A 628 4.30 1.48 32.49
CA GLU A 628 3.45 0.29 32.57
C GLU A 628 3.22 -0.34 31.18
N MET A 629 3.16 0.46 30.11
CA MET A 629 3.15 -0.05 28.74
C MET A 629 4.45 -0.75 28.37
N LEU A 630 5.60 -0.19 28.74
CA LEU A 630 6.90 -0.83 28.55
C LEU A 630 6.97 -2.17 29.29
N ARG A 631 6.42 -2.23 30.51
CA ARG A 631 6.24 -3.48 31.26
C ARG A 631 5.35 -4.46 30.50
N GLY A 632 4.23 -4.01 29.94
CA GLY A 632 3.37 -4.82 29.07
C GLY A 632 4.13 -5.40 27.86
N TYR A 633 4.89 -4.58 27.13
CA TYR A 633 5.68 -5.04 25.97
C TYR A 633 6.79 -6.03 26.35
N PHE A 634 7.38 -5.86 27.53
CA PHE A 634 8.29 -6.84 28.09
C PHE A 634 7.60 -8.19 28.34
N LEU A 635 6.42 -8.20 28.97
CA LEU A 635 5.64 -9.42 29.19
C LEU A 635 5.22 -10.08 27.87
N GLU A 636 4.79 -9.30 26.88
CA GLU A 636 4.43 -9.80 25.55
C GLU A 636 5.61 -10.53 24.89
N ARG A 637 6.82 -9.95 24.93
CA ARG A 637 8.03 -10.62 24.42
C ARG A 637 8.37 -11.90 25.17
N LYS A 638 8.27 -11.88 26.50
CA LYS A 638 8.52 -13.05 27.35
C LYS A 638 7.58 -14.20 26.96
N ILE A 639 6.29 -13.92 26.85
CA ILE A 639 5.28 -14.94 26.49
C ILE A 639 5.48 -15.44 25.05
N ILE A 640 5.85 -14.57 24.10
CA ILE A 640 6.22 -15.01 22.73
C ILE A 640 7.39 -16.00 22.75
N ILE A 641 8.41 -15.75 23.59
CA ILE A 641 9.54 -16.68 23.76
C ILE A 641 9.08 -18.02 24.34
N GLU A 642 8.24 -18.01 25.36
CA GLU A 642 7.70 -19.22 25.98
C GLU A 642 6.89 -20.06 24.98
N TYR A 643 6.05 -19.43 24.15
CA TYR A 643 5.28 -20.10 23.10
C TYR A 643 6.17 -20.66 21.98
N GLU A 644 7.26 -19.98 21.63
CA GLU A 644 8.26 -20.48 20.67
C GLU A 644 9.00 -21.70 21.22
N GLN A 645 9.47 -21.63 22.47
CA GLN A 645 10.17 -22.74 23.14
C GLN A 645 9.27 -23.96 23.33
N ALA A 646 7.97 -23.74 23.61
CA ALA A 646 6.96 -24.80 23.70
C ALA A 646 6.55 -25.39 22.32
N GLY A 647 7.09 -24.88 21.21
CA GLY A 647 6.76 -25.33 19.86
C GLY A 647 5.34 -24.99 19.39
N ARG A 648 4.63 -24.10 20.09
CA ARG A 648 3.26 -23.67 19.74
C ARG A 648 3.23 -22.72 18.56
N ILE A 649 4.31 -21.98 18.35
CA ILE A 649 4.49 -21.06 17.23
C ILE A 649 5.82 -21.32 16.49
N SER A 650 5.84 -21.10 15.18
CA SER A 650 7.07 -21.21 14.40
C SER A 650 8.02 -20.04 14.67
N SER A 651 9.34 -20.24 14.56
CA SER A 651 10.33 -19.16 14.72
C SER A 651 10.13 -17.98 13.76
N ARG A 652 9.59 -18.25 12.56
CA ARG A 652 9.23 -17.18 11.61
C ARG A 652 8.10 -16.31 12.14
N TYR A 653 7.08 -16.93 12.73
CA TYR A 653 5.93 -16.23 13.29
C TYR A 653 6.31 -15.50 14.58
N ALA A 654 7.09 -16.13 15.47
CA ALA A 654 7.63 -15.48 16.66
C ALA A 654 8.46 -14.24 16.33
N ARG A 655 9.29 -14.30 15.27
CA ARG A 655 10.05 -13.13 14.79
C ARG A 655 9.14 -11.99 14.30
N GLN A 656 8.03 -12.32 13.65
CA GLN A 656 7.06 -11.32 13.22
C GLN A 656 6.40 -10.62 14.42
N LEU A 657 5.89 -11.39 15.39
CA LEU A 657 5.27 -10.84 16.60
C LEU A 657 6.24 -9.94 17.38
N ARG A 658 7.50 -10.36 17.55
CA ARG A 658 8.53 -9.52 18.19
C ARG A 658 8.77 -8.22 17.45
N LYS A 659 8.70 -8.21 16.11
CA LYS A 659 8.85 -6.98 15.31
C LYS A 659 7.67 -6.03 15.55
N GLU A 660 6.46 -6.56 15.67
CA GLU A 660 5.26 -5.78 16.01
C GLU A 660 5.41 -5.13 17.39
N VAL A 661 5.80 -5.89 18.42
CA VAL A 661 6.04 -5.36 19.77
C VAL A 661 7.10 -4.25 19.78
N ASN A 662 8.22 -4.45 19.10
CA ASN A 662 9.28 -3.43 19.04
C ASN A 662 8.81 -2.16 18.31
N THR A 663 7.89 -2.27 17.36
CA THR A 663 7.32 -1.11 16.68
C THR A 663 6.44 -0.30 17.63
N LEU A 664 5.62 -0.99 18.42
CA LEU A 664 4.75 -0.37 19.44
C LEU A 664 5.56 0.28 20.56
N GLU A 665 6.58 -0.41 21.08
CA GLU A 665 7.48 0.13 22.10
C GLU A 665 8.22 1.39 21.62
N ASN A 666 8.77 1.35 20.40
CA ASN A 666 9.42 2.53 19.81
C ASN A 666 8.47 3.71 19.61
N TYR A 667 7.19 3.45 19.35
CA TYR A 667 6.17 4.49 19.27
C TYR A 667 5.88 5.08 20.65
N SER A 668 5.62 4.23 21.65
CA SER A 668 5.35 4.66 23.03
C SER A 668 6.50 5.46 23.65
N LEU A 669 7.77 5.10 23.36
CA LEU A 669 8.94 5.84 23.83
C LEU A 669 9.10 7.25 23.22
N LYS A 670 8.51 7.50 22.05
CA LYS A 670 8.54 8.83 21.40
C LYS A 670 7.42 9.75 21.87
N GLU A 671 6.35 9.17 22.40
CA GLU A 671 5.19 9.90 22.85
C GLU A 671 5.49 10.50 24.23
N THR A 672 5.84 11.79 24.27
CA THR A 672 5.82 12.55 25.53
C THR A 672 4.36 12.74 25.91
N SER A 673 3.82 11.84 26.73
CA SER A 673 2.45 11.92 27.20
C SER A 673 2.22 13.28 27.86
N ASN A 674 1.28 14.07 27.32
CA ASN A 674 0.95 15.38 27.87
C ASN A 674 0.07 15.18 29.12
N THR A 675 0.67 14.73 30.22
CA THR A 675 0.01 14.27 31.46
C THR A 675 -0.28 15.41 32.43
N LEU A 676 0.09 16.63 32.05
CA LEU A 676 0.05 17.83 32.89
C LEU A 676 -1.31 18.04 33.58
N ILE A 677 -2.41 17.76 32.88
CA ILE A 677 -3.77 17.89 33.44
C ILE A 677 -4.04 16.80 34.49
N TYR A 678 -3.64 15.55 34.23
CA TYR A 678 -3.80 14.43 35.16
C TYR A 678 -2.94 14.64 36.42
N ASP A 679 -1.67 15.01 36.23
CA ASP A 679 -0.72 15.23 37.31
C ASP A 679 -1.15 16.39 38.23
N MET A 680 -1.71 17.47 37.65
CA MET A 680 -2.27 18.58 38.43
C MET A 680 -3.46 18.15 39.30
N ILE A 681 -4.35 17.28 38.79
CA ILE A 681 -5.50 16.78 39.54
C ILE A 681 -5.04 15.86 40.69
N ASN A 682 -4.06 14.99 40.43
CA ASN A 682 -3.54 14.06 41.45
C ASN A 682 -2.70 14.77 42.52
N LEU A 683 -1.95 15.82 42.16
CA LEU A 683 -1.23 16.69 43.11
C LEU A 683 -2.20 17.42 44.05
N ALA A 684 -3.34 17.90 43.54
CA ALA A 684 -4.37 18.50 44.37
C ALA A 684 -4.99 17.50 45.37
N ARG A 685 -5.08 16.22 45.00
CA ARG A 685 -5.59 15.13 45.86
C ARG A 685 -4.67 14.79 47.04
N ARG A 686 -3.36 15.01 46.89
CA ARG A 686 -2.36 14.77 47.96
C ARG A 686 -2.20 15.96 48.92
N GLY A 687 -2.76 17.12 48.57
CA GLY A 687 -2.69 18.35 49.36
C GLY A 687 -3.98 18.73 50.09
N ALA A 688 -5.02 17.87 50.06
CA ALA A 688 -6.30 18.04 50.73
C ALA A 688 -6.45 17.07 51.90
#